data_AF-A0A8J3N7C4-F1
#
_entry.id   AF-A0A8J3N7C4-F1
#
_cell.length_a   1.000
_cell.length_b   1.000
_cell.length_c   1.000
_cell.angle_alpha   90.00
_cell.angle_beta   90.00
_cell.angle_gamma   90.00
#
_symmetry.space_group_name_H-M   'P 1'
#
loop_
_entity.id
_entity.type
_entity.pdbx_description
1 polymer ?
#
loop_
_entity_poly.entity_id
_entity_poly.type
_entity_poly.pdbx_seq_one_letter_code
_entity_poly.pdbx_strand_id
1 'polypeptide(L)'
;MNPRFGLPSRNNDPQEDPTEQITSPHRAYPYSNQDSERLPIADATNTYPTPSAPMFPQSEELRYAQTGSSQHAVHRSVDRTAGQRFVSTEKIESMPTSPLGGTGSFPPPRPPRPPRRPKRNGLLIVGIVVVMLVAVAGGGGWAMMHGLSPQPTPKVEKTVPTPTTPPVQITATPRVSPVSPLLFGTNLELYDSKDQALTSAKTRQLFQQIDVRIIRMPMRNDGTMEPEFQGARMIKALGATPLVILHGDARVPAALQDDTQMIQEMNKIFGNSLVYYEYGNEQDLNGVNASKYTASWNRVVPQLKKIANNAHFIGPVNYQYDQEYIQYFLKNANPRPNEISWHEYTCDKSWAKETCLQHIDNWSKHISNARAMMKETVGSELPIMITEWNYAPNPTLGDGKITDTAFMNAWTTKAFQVLAANRIFASMIYAATHPVFPLVEQNSTLSTQGNVFKQEYQTIITDAKAPAVVNGSGATDKTGTDAQETGNENAIFTFEQSGDSTRWAIDGKSITHIGGGSVARNGNGSLQISLARLQQNDTPGVFVNVSGSTPRAGQSVAGYINLTSNAVSLSARVVVTDQSGKQHMGEVVALTPGKWNRVAFTLPSSFSGQAQRVGFQFSSPGDNITGADVYLDDVGWN
;
A
#
# COMPACT_ATOMS: atom_id res chain seq x y z
N MET A 1 44.54 26.17 29.92
CA MET A 1 45.02 27.53 29.59
C MET A 1 45.19 27.62 28.08
N ASN A 2 44.96 28.80 27.49
CA ASN A 2 44.96 29.05 26.04
C ASN A 2 46.26 29.79 25.64
N PRO A 3 46.83 29.58 24.44
CA PRO A 3 46.83 30.68 23.45
C PRO A 3 46.61 30.18 21.99
N ARG A 4 45.75 30.80 21.18
CA ARG A 4 45.89 32.09 20.44
C ARG A 4 47.08 32.18 19.45
N PHE A 5 46.75 31.95 18.17
CA PHE A 5 47.22 32.63 16.95
C PHE A 5 45.99 32.72 16.01
N GLY A 6 45.82 33.63 15.04
CA GLY A 6 46.67 34.69 14.52
C GLY A 6 46.33 34.90 13.03
N LEU A 7 45.44 35.85 12.71
CA LEU A 7 44.96 36.11 11.34
C LEU A 7 46.03 36.80 10.46
N PRO A 8 45.90 36.68 9.13
CA PRO A 8 45.94 37.89 8.30
C PRO A 8 44.70 38.07 7.41
N SER A 9 44.40 39.34 7.14
CA SER A 9 43.26 39.82 6.33
C SER A 9 43.45 39.58 4.82
N ARG A 10 42.34 39.38 4.10
CA ARG A 10 42.26 39.71 2.67
C ARG A 10 40.84 40.17 2.30
N ASN A 11 40.69 41.46 1.98
CA ASN A 11 39.56 41.95 1.21
C ASN A 11 39.78 41.65 -0.27
N ASN A 12 38.73 41.19 -0.97
CA ASN A 12 38.19 41.79 -2.20
C ASN A 12 37.24 40.80 -2.89
N ASP A 13 35.94 41.05 -2.77
CA ASP A 13 34.90 40.64 -3.72
C ASP A 13 34.85 41.62 -4.91
N PRO A 14 34.09 41.33 -5.99
CA PRO A 14 33.74 40.02 -6.53
C PRO A 14 34.01 39.95 -8.06
N GLN A 15 33.99 38.75 -8.64
CA GLN A 15 33.66 38.60 -10.05
C GLN A 15 32.80 37.35 -10.25
N GLU A 16 31.58 37.54 -10.74
CA GLU A 16 30.59 36.49 -10.95
C GLU A 16 30.95 35.63 -12.18
N ASP A 17 30.84 34.31 -12.05
CA ASP A 17 30.59 33.41 -13.18
C ASP A 17 29.69 32.24 -12.72
N PRO A 18 28.44 32.12 -13.22
CA PRO A 18 27.48 31.15 -12.71
C PRO A 18 27.25 29.97 -13.67
N THR A 19 27.93 28.84 -13.48
CA THR A 19 27.41 27.53 -13.98
C THR A 19 28.00 26.33 -13.25
N GLU A 20 27.27 25.79 -12.27
CA GLU A 20 27.34 24.35 -11.97
C GLU A 20 25.96 23.85 -11.49
N GLN A 21 25.13 23.43 -12.44
CA GLN A 21 23.85 22.76 -12.14
C GLN A 21 24.12 21.31 -11.72
N ILE A 22 23.87 21.01 -10.45
CA ILE A 22 23.81 19.62 -9.96
C ILE A 22 22.56 18.95 -10.56
N THR A 23 22.76 18.14 -11.60
CA THR A 23 21.67 17.38 -12.24
C THR A 23 21.31 16.14 -11.43
N SER A 24 20.22 16.19 -10.68
CA SER A 24 19.62 14.98 -10.07
C SER A 24 18.81 14.21 -11.14
N PRO A 25 18.99 12.88 -11.29
CA PRO A 25 18.40 12.11 -12.39
C PRO A 25 16.98 11.59 -12.08
N HIS A 26 16.04 12.47 -11.73
CA HIS A 26 14.62 12.13 -11.79
C HIS A 26 14.07 12.40 -13.20
N ARG A 27 14.07 11.37 -14.06
CA ARG A 27 13.35 11.39 -15.33
C ARG A 27 11.84 11.38 -15.04
N ALA A 28 11.20 12.54 -15.18
CA ALA A 28 9.76 12.61 -15.33
C ALA A 28 9.35 11.78 -16.56
N TYR A 29 8.39 10.86 -16.39
CA TYR A 29 7.83 10.10 -17.49
C TYR A 29 6.92 11.01 -18.33
N PRO A 30 7.13 11.16 -19.65
CA PRO A 30 6.18 11.85 -20.49
C PRO A 30 4.94 10.96 -20.68
N TYR A 31 3.84 11.27 -20.00
CA TYR A 31 2.53 10.86 -20.46
C TYR A 31 2.33 11.44 -21.86
N SER A 32 2.06 10.60 -22.85
CA SER A 32 1.70 11.07 -24.17
C SER A 32 0.37 11.79 -24.11
N ASN A 33 0.34 13.07 -24.47
CA ASN A 33 -0.89 13.66 -24.98
C ASN A 33 -1.32 12.84 -26.20
N GLN A 34 -2.33 11.99 -26.05
CA GLN A 34 -3.00 11.42 -27.21
C GLN A 34 -3.91 12.51 -27.77
N ASP A 35 -3.41 13.20 -28.80
CA ASP A 35 -4.21 14.14 -29.58
C ASP A 35 -5.43 13.41 -30.15
N SER A 36 -6.62 13.85 -29.74
CA SER A 36 -7.88 13.30 -30.24
C SER A 36 -8.14 13.81 -31.65
N GLU A 37 -7.86 12.97 -32.66
CA GLU A 37 -8.27 13.25 -34.03
C GLU A 37 -9.80 13.37 -34.12
N ARG A 38 -10.28 14.58 -34.39
CA ARG A 38 -11.71 14.85 -34.60
C ARG A 38 -12.17 14.31 -35.94
N LEU A 39 -12.87 13.17 -35.93
CA LEU A 39 -13.71 12.77 -37.06
C LEU A 39 -14.97 13.66 -37.15
N PRO A 40 -15.43 14.02 -38.36
CA PRO A 40 -16.62 14.85 -38.53
C PRO A 40 -17.90 14.06 -38.24
N ILE A 41 -18.72 14.56 -37.32
CA ILE A 41 -20.06 14.01 -37.05
C ILE A 41 -20.99 14.38 -38.21
N ALA A 42 -21.61 13.37 -38.82
CA ALA A 42 -22.70 13.56 -39.77
C ALA A 42 -24.03 13.74 -39.04
N ASP A 43 -24.86 14.66 -39.56
CA ASP A 43 -26.18 14.97 -39.02
C ASP A 43 -27.14 13.77 -39.14
N ALA A 44 -27.85 13.43 -38.06
CA ALA A 44 -28.84 12.37 -38.04
C ALA A 44 -29.98 12.70 -37.07
N THR A 45 -30.90 13.55 -37.51
CA THR A 45 -32.19 13.76 -36.83
C THR A 45 -33.01 12.48 -36.84
N ASN A 46 -33.38 11.94 -35.68
CA ASN A 46 -34.52 11.03 -35.57
C ASN A 46 -35.18 11.08 -34.18
N THR A 47 -36.48 11.38 -34.19
CA THR A 47 -37.37 11.41 -33.02
C THR A 47 -38.07 10.08 -32.82
N TYR A 48 -38.03 9.50 -31.62
CA TYR A 48 -38.93 8.42 -31.19
C TYR A 48 -39.23 8.53 -29.67
N PRO A 49 -40.30 7.89 -29.15
CA PRO A 49 -41.11 8.50 -28.10
C PRO A 49 -40.99 7.82 -26.73
N THR A 50 -41.51 8.52 -25.72
CA THR A 50 -41.71 8.00 -24.35
C THR A 50 -42.62 6.76 -24.30
N PRO A 51 -42.22 5.70 -23.57
CA PRO A 51 -43.14 4.71 -23.03
C PRO A 51 -43.43 4.92 -21.53
N SER A 52 -44.66 4.63 -21.14
CA SER A 52 -45.18 4.79 -19.78
C SER A 52 -44.66 3.74 -18.79
N ALA A 53 -44.65 4.07 -17.50
CA ALA A 53 -44.44 3.10 -16.41
C ALA A 53 -45.59 2.09 -16.30
N PRO A 54 -45.35 0.92 -15.69
CA PRO A 54 -46.25 0.48 -14.62
C PRO A 54 -45.58 -0.08 -13.35
N MET A 55 -46.44 -0.22 -12.35
CA MET A 55 -46.23 -0.56 -10.94
C MET A 55 -45.52 -1.89 -10.61
N PHE A 56 -45.04 -1.96 -9.37
CA PHE A 56 -44.68 -3.19 -8.62
C PHE A 56 -45.83 -4.21 -8.54
N PRO A 57 -45.51 -5.48 -8.24
CA PRO A 57 -46.01 -6.04 -6.98
C PRO A 57 -44.90 -6.68 -6.09
N GLN A 58 -45.31 -7.14 -4.91
CA GLN A 58 -44.45 -7.57 -3.80
C GLN A 58 -44.09 -9.07 -3.82
N SER A 59 -42.96 -9.40 -3.16
CA SER A 59 -42.66 -10.61 -2.35
C SER A 59 -43.19 -12.00 -2.75
N GLU A 60 -42.28 -12.98 -2.83
CA GLU A 60 -42.53 -14.31 -2.23
C GLU A 60 -41.22 -15.05 -1.83
N GLU A 61 -41.33 -15.99 -0.89
CA GLU A 61 -40.23 -16.81 -0.35
C GLU A 61 -39.63 -17.75 -1.40
N LEU A 62 -38.31 -17.99 -1.34
CA LEU A 62 -37.69 -19.20 -1.91
C LEU A 62 -36.99 -20.00 -0.82
N ARG A 63 -37.63 -21.11 -0.43
CA ARG A 63 -37.08 -22.12 0.48
C ARG A 63 -36.15 -23.06 -0.29
N TYR A 64 -34.97 -23.32 0.23
CA TYR A 64 -34.09 -24.38 -0.28
C TYR A 64 -34.62 -25.76 0.12
N ALA A 65 -34.74 -26.65 -0.86
CA ALA A 65 -34.94 -28.08 -0.61
C ALA A 65 -33.58 -28.81 -0.68
N GLN A 66 -33.24 -29.54 0.38
CA GLN A 66 -32.18 -30.55 0.34
C GLN A 66 -32.73 -31.84 -0.28
N THR A 67 -31.96 -32.45 -1.18
CA THR A 67 -32.07 -33.89 -1.49
C THR A 67 -30.67 -34.47 -1.57
N GLY A 68 -30.45 -35.62 -0.92
CA GLY A 68 -29.21 -36.39 -0.97
C GLY A 68 -29.47 -37.87 -1.29
N SER A 69 -28.43 -38.71 -1.15
CA SER A 69 -28.40 -40.15 -1.54
C SER A 69 -28.45 -40.38 -3.07
N SER A 70 -28.08 -41.50 -3.70
CA SER A 70 -27.37 -42.78 -3.36
C SER A 70 -27.24 -43.59 -4.67
N GLN A 71 -26.30 -44.51 -4.94
CA GLN A 71 -25.09 -45.06 -4.29
C GLN A 71 -24.37 -45.99 -5.32
N HIS A 72 -23.10 -46.39 -5.08
CA HIS A 72 -22.43 -47.58 -5.71
C HIS A 72 -22.21 -47.52 -7.26
N ALA A 73 -21.32 -48.29 -7.93
CA ALA A 73 -20.18 -49.14 -7.52
C ALA A 73 -19.28 -49.55 -8.72
N VAL A 74 -17.99 -49.81 -8.44
CA VAL A 74 -17.14 -50.94 -8.94
C VAL A 74 -16.62 -51.01 -10.40
N HIS A 75 -15.30 -51.30 -10.49
CA HIS A 75 -14.47 -51.89 -11.57
C HIS A 75 -14.57 -51.44 -13.04
N ARG A 76 -13.40 -51.02 -13.58
CA ARG A 76 -12.58 -51.89 -14.44
C ARG A 76 -11.13 -51.42 -14.56
N SER A 77 -10.18 -52.36 -14.46
CA SER A 77 -8.83 -52.21 -15.00
C SER A 77 -8.78 -52.75 -16.41
N VAL A 78 -8.16 -52.03 -17.36
CA VAL A 78 -7.59 -52.63 -18.57
C VAL A 78 -6.24 -51.95 -18.83
N ASP A 79 -5.25 -52.78 -19.13
CA ASP A 79 -3.86 -52.43 -19.42
C ASP A 79 -3.62 -52.37 -20.96
N ARG A 80 -2.47 -51.81 -21.34
CA ARG A 80 -1.71 -51.98 -22.61
C ARG A 80 -1.72 -50.90 -23.71
N THR A 81 -0.46 -50.67 -24.14
CA THR A 81 0.05 -50.43 -25.51
C THR A 81 -0.21 -49.10 -26.22
N ALA A 82 0.77 -48.21 -26.07
CA ALA A 82 1.71 -47.78 -27.12
C ALA A 82 1.27 -47.85 -28.61
N GLY A 83 1.34 -46.68 -29.27
CA GLY A 83 1.78 -46.55 -30.66
C GLY A 83 0.80 -45.87 -31.61
N GLN A 84 1.10 -44.64 -32.04
CA GLN A 84 1.57 -44.36 -33.42
C GLN A 84 1.93 -42.88 -33.62
N ARG A 85 2.84 -42.63 -34.57
CA ARG A 85 3.11 -41.30 -35.12
C ARG A 85 1.99 -40.93 -36.09
N PHE A 86 1.59 -39.65 -36.11
CA PHE A 86 1.12 -39.03 -37.34
C PHE A 86 1.87 -37.72 -37.59
N VAL A 87 2.33 -37.57 -38.83
CA VAL A 87 2.91 -36.33 -39.36
C VAL A 87 1.76 -35.58 -40.05
N SER A 88 1.63 -34.30 -39.76
CA SER A 88 0.86 -33.37 -40.60
C SER A 88 1.70 -32.12 -40.84
N THR A 89 2.28 -32.02 -42.03
CA THR A 89 2.83 -30.76 -42.55
C THR A 89 1.71 -30.00 -43.24
N GLU A 90 1.16 -28.99 -42.57
CA GLU A 90 0.25 -28.05 -43.20
C GLU A 90 0.98 -26.78 -43.65
N LYS A 91 0.54 -26.28 -44.80
CA LYS A 91 1.32 -25.47 -45.75
C LYS A 91 0.80 -24.03 -45.69
N ILE A 92 1.57 -23.12 -45.07
CA ILE A 92 1.21 -21.69 -45.08
C ILE A 92 1.54 -21.12 -46.46
N GLU A 93 0.49 -20.83 -47.24
CA GLU A 93 0.63 -20.16 -48.53
C GLU A 93 0.84 -18.65 -48.33
N SER A 94 1.94 -18.15 -48.89
CA SER A 94 2.25 -16.73 -48.99
C SER A 94 1.41 -16.08 -50.10
N MET A 95 0.78 -14.94 -49.82
CA MET A 95 0.19 -14.05 -50.83
C MET A 95 0.66 -12.60 -50.64
N PRO A 96 0.63 -11.77 -51.71
CA PRO A 96 1.80 -10.96 -52.04
C PRO A 96 1.72 -9.49 -51.62
N THR A 97 2.91 -8.89 -51.51
CA THR A 97 3.11 -7.45 -51.48
C THR A 97 2.75 -6.82 -52.84
N SER A 98 2.20 -5.61 -52.82
CA SER A 98 2.12 -4.74 -54.01
C SER A 98 2.37 -3.29 -53.59
N PRO A 99 3.22 -2.53 -54.31
CA PRO A 99 3.57 -1.16 -53.95
C PRO A 99 2.61 -0.15 -54.61
N LEU A 100 2.33 0.95 -53.90
CA LEU A 100 1.73 2.15 -54.49
C LEU A 100 2.64 3.35 -54.21
N GLY A 101 3.33 3.79 -55.27
CA GLY A 101 3.88 5.15 -55.35
C GLY A 101 2.85 6.06 -56.02
N GLY A 102 2.67 7.28 -55.51
CA GLY A 102 1.72 8.24 -56.06
C GLY A 102 1.89 9.61 -55.40
N THR A 103 2.62 10.51 -56.06
CA THR A 103 2.91 11.86 -55.57
C THR A 103 1.69 12.78 -55.69
N GLY A 104 1.33 13.47 -54.60
CA GLY A 104 0.24 14.46 -54.56
C GLY A 104 0.65 15.69 -53.74
N SER A 105 0.47 16.87 -54.32
CA SER A 105 0.99 18.15 -53.81
C SER A 105 0.24 18.72 -52.59
N PHE A 106 0.99 19.26 -51.63
CA PHE A 106 0.46 20.11 -50.57
C PHE A 106 0.20 21.54 -51.08
N PRO A 107 -0.91 22.21 -50.70
CA PRO A 107 -1.10 23.64 -50.92
C PRO A 107 -0.23 24.47 -49.95
N PRO A 108 0.23 25.67 -50.34
CA PRO A 108 1.06 26.52 -49.48
C PRO A 108 0.29 27.09 -48.27
N PRO A 109 0.97 27.39 -47.15
CA PRO A 109 0.35 27.91 -45.95
C PRO A 109 -0.21 29.33 -46.17
N ARG A 110 -1.37 29.61 -45.55
CA ARG A 110 -1.97 30.96 -45.55
C ARG A 110 -1.17 31.90 -44.63
N PRO A 111 -1.05 33.20 -44.97
CA PRO A 111 -0.36 34.17 -44.12
C PRO A 111 -1.08 34.40 -42.78
N PRO A 112 -0.34 34.77 -41.72
CA PRO A 112 -0.91 34.99 -40.39
C PRO A 112 -1.89 36.17 -40.37
N ARG A 113 -3.00 36.01 -39.63
CA ARG A 113 -3.92 37.13 -39.36
C ARG A 113 -3.28 38.13 -38.39
N PRO A 114 -3.45 39.45 -38.59
CA PRO A 114 -2.91 40.45 -37.67
C PRO A 114 -3.61 40.38 -36.29
N PRO A 115 -2.90 40.72 -35.21
CA PRO A 115 -3.43 40.61 -33.86
C PRO A 115 -4.60 41.58 -33.61
N ARG A 116 -5.70 41.05 -33.05
CA ARG A 116 -6.83 41.88 -32.60
C ARG A 116 -6.41 42.67 -31.35
N ARG A 117 -6.53 44.00 -31.41
CA ARG A 117 -6.33 44.88 -30.26
C ARG A 117 -7.29 44.51 -29.10
N PRO A 118 -6.82 44.44 -27.84
CA PRO A 118 -7.71 44.32 -26.69
C PRO A 118 -8.53 45.62 -26.53
N LYS A 119 -9.84 45.48 -26.30
CA LYS A 119 -10.70 46.62 -25.91
C LYS A 119 -10.42 46.96 -24.44
N ARG A 120 -10.25 48.25 -24.15
CA ARG A 120 -10.08 48.76 -22.78
C ARG A 120 -11.36 48.57 -21.96
N ASN A 121 -11.21 48.09 -20.74
CA ASN A 121 -12.23 48.21 -19.69
C ASN A 121 -12.31 49.66 -19.19
N GLY A 122 -13.51 50.13 -18.86
CA GLY A 122 -13.76 51.42 -18.23
C GLY A 122 -15.03 51.35 -17.39
N LEU A 123 -15.00 52.03 -16.23
CA LEU A 123 -16.05 52.08 -15.18
C LEU A 123 -16.38 50.73 -14.49
N LEU A 124 -15.72 50.49 -13.34
CA LEU A 124 -16.34 49.85 -12.17
C LEU A 124 -15.54 50.06 -10.87
N ILE A 125 -15.10 51.31 -10.61
CA ILE A 125 -14.41 51.71 -9.37
C ILE A 125 -15.13 52.93 -8.76
N VAL A 126 -16.34 52.70 -8.24
CA VAL A 126 -17.06 53.65 -7.35
C VAL A 126 -17.87 52.89 -6.28
N GLY A 127 -18.52 51.76 -6.65
CA GLY A 127 -19.47 51.07 -5.76
C GLY A 127 -18.89 50.39 -4.50
N ILE A 128 -17.59 50.04 -4.47
CA ILE A 128 -17.01 49.23 -3.39
C ILE A 128 -16.75 50.05 -2.11
N VAL A 129 -16.49 51.36 -2.21
CA VAL A 129 -16.15 52.20 -1.06
C VAL A 129 -17.35 52.49 -0.15
N VAL A 130 -18.57 52.56 -0.72
CA VAL A 130 -19.79 52.87 0.06
C VAL A 130 -20.23 51.68 0.92
N VAL A 131 -20.02 50.44 0.47
CA VAL A 131 -20.45 49.23 1.20
C VAL A 131 -19.57 48.97 2.44
N MET A 132 -18.27 49.25 2.39
CA MET A 132 -17.40 49.08 3.57
C MET A 132 -17.71 50.06 4.71
N LEU A 133 -18.13 51.31 4.40
CA LEU A 133 -18.45 52.30 5.43
C LEU A 133 -19.72 51.94 6.24
N VAL A 134 -20.70 51.26 5.64
CA VAL A 134 -21.90 50.80 6.36
C VAL A 134 -21.58 49.61 7.28
N ALA A 135 -20.68 48.71 6.87
CA ALA A 135 -20.30 47.54 7.66
C ALA A 135 -19.55 47.90 8.97
N VAL A 136 -18.72 48.95 8.95
CA VAL A 136 -17.94 49.37 10.14
C VAL A 136 -18.82 50.09 11.18
N ALA A 137 -19.91 50.75 10.76
CA ALA A 137 -20.83 51.42 11.68
C ALA A 137 -21.82 50.47 12.39
N GLY A 138 -22.12 49.30 11.81
CA GLY A 138 -23.13 48.37 12.32
C GLY A 138 -22.65 47.37 13.39
N GLY A 139 -21.34 47.17 13.56
CA GLY A 139 -20.78 46.06 14.36
C GLY A 139 -20.70 46.26 15.87
N GLY A 140 -20.99 47.46 16.39
CA GLY A 140 -20.67 47.83 17.78
C GLY A 140 -21.66 47.40 18.87
N GLY A 141 -22.82 46.83 18.52
CA GLY A 141 -23.97 46.73 19.44
C GLY A 141 -24.14 45.45 20.26
N TRP A 142 -23.44 44.36 19.95
CA TRP A 142 -23.85 43.02 20.41
C TRP A 142 -23.02 42.39 21.55
N ALA A 143 -21.96 43.07 22.02
CA ALA A 143 -20.98 42.49 22.94
C ALA A 143 -21.22 42.72 24.45
N MET A 144 -22.39 43.23 24.88
CA MET A 144 -22.62 43.68 26.27
C MET A 144 -23.87 43.11 26.98
N MET A 145 -24.36 41.89 26.65
CA MET A 145 -25.56 41.33 27.32
C MET A 145 -25.50 39.86 27.80
N HIS A 146 -24.30 39.30 28.07
CA HIS A 146 -24.17 38.01 28.76
C HIS A 146 -23.22 38.09 29.97
N GLY A 147 -23.78 38.42 31.14
CA GLY A 147 -23.04 38.49 32.40
C GLY A 147 -23.93 38.36 33.64
N LEU A 148 -24.40 37.14 33.92
CA LEU A 148 -25.02 36.62 35.17
C LEU A 148 -24.93 35.07 35.08
N SER A 149 -24.70 34.24 36.11
CA SER A 149 -24.26 34.40 37.51
C SER A 149 -23.70 33.04 37.97
N PRO A 150 -22.66 32.96 38.82
CA PRO A 150 -22.20 31.67 39.38
C PRO A 150 -23.15 31.17 40.47
N GLN A 151 -23.70 29.97 40.31
CA GLN A 151 -24.55 29.32 41.30
C GLN A 151 -23.69 28.53 42.31
N PRO A 152 -23.91 28.64 43.63
CA PRO A 152 -23.09 27.95 44.62
C PRO A 152 -23.38 26.44 44.66
N THR A 153 -22.35 25.63 44.42
CA THR A 153 -22.40 24.16 44.47
C THR A 153 -22.62 23.65 45.91
N PRO A 154 -23.49 22.66 46.15
CA PRO A 154 -23.61 22.03 47.46
C PRO A 154 -22.30 21.35 47.88
N LYS A 155 -21.88 21.53 49.14
CA LYS A 155 -20.81 20.72 49.74
C LYS A 155 -21.31 19.29 49.94
N VAL A 156 -20.88 18.37 49.09
CA VAL A 156 -21.06 16.93 49.30
C VAL A 156 -20.12 16.47 50.41
N GLU A 157 -20.69 15.82 51.42
CA GLU A 157 -19.98 15.31 52.58
C GLU A 157 -19.08 14.13 52.20
N LYS A 158 -17.80 14.17 52.61
CA LYS A 158 -16.77 13.24 52.17
C LYS A 158 -16.80 11.96 53.02
N THR A 159 -17.64 11.00 52.64
CA THR A 159 -17.63 9.65 53.22
C THR A 159 -16.25 9.00 53.06
N VAL A 160 -15.72 8.47 54.17
CA VAL A 160 -14.44 7.77 54.20
C VAL A 160 -14.61 6.41 53.54
N PRO A 161 -13.87 6.07 52.46
CA PRO A 161 -13.98 4.77 51.82
C PRO A 161 -13.34 3.69 52.68
N THR A 162 -14.10 2.63 52.96
CA THR A 162 -13.61 1.36 53.50
C THR A 162 -12.45 0.83 52.63
N PRO A 163 -11.36 0.29 53.22
CA PRO A 163 -10.24 -0.25 52.44
C PRO A 163 -10.71 -1.46 51.62
N THR A 164 -10.97 -1.20 50.34
CA THR A 164 -11.36 -2.22 49.37
C THR A 164 -10.10 -2.92 48.89
N THR A 165 -10.05 -4.25 49.00
CA THR A 165 -8.97 -5.09 48.49
C THR A 165 -8.64 -4.69 47.04
N PRO A 166 -7.36 -4.45 46.68
CA PRO A 166 -7.01 -4.03 45.34
C PRO A 166 -7.55 -5.05 44.32
N PRO A 167 -8.36 -4.62 43.33
CA PRO A 167 -8.92 -5.54 42.36
C PRO A 167 -7.78 -6.19 41.58
N VAL A 168 -7.83 -7.51 41.46
CA VAL A 168 -6.87 -8.28 40.66
C VAL A 168 -6.86 -7.69 39.25
N GLN A 169 -5.74 -7.07 38.86
CA GLN A 169 -5.55 -6.60 37.49
C GLN A 169 -5.45 -7.81 36.57
N ILE A 170 -6.59 -8.22 36.03
CA ILE A 170 -6.65 -9.16 34.92
C ILE A 170 -6.03 -8.45 33.72
N THR A 171 -4.78 -8.77 33.40
CA THR A 171 -4.09 -8.25 32.22
C THR A 171 -4.85 -8.67 30.98
N ALA A 172 -5.68 -7.76 30.45
CA ALA A 172 -6.52 -8.04 29.29
C ALA A 172 -5.63 -8.38 28.09
N THR A 173 -5.81 -9.58 27.53
CA THR A 173 -5.09 -10.00 26.32
C THR A 173 -5.29 -8.96 25.22
N PRO A 174 -4.22 -8.41 24.60
CA PRO A 174 -4.34 -7.36 23.60
C PRO A 174 -5.28 -7.78 22.46
N ARG A 175 -6.40 -7.07 22.30
CA ARG A 175 -7.24 -7.26 21.12
C ARG A 175 -6.51 -6.71 19.90
N VAL A 176 -6.11 -7.60 19.00
CA VAL A 176 -5.68 -7.22 17.66
C VAL A 176 -6.84 -6.52 16.95
N SER A 177 -6.67 -5.26 16.58
CA SER A 177 -7.68 -4.50 15.81
C SER A 177 -7.96 -5.21 14.48
N PRO A 178 -9.22 -5.49 14.12
CA PRO A 178 -9.56 -6.21 12.89
C PRO A 178 -9.07 -5.47 11.63
N VAL A 179 -8.85 -6.20 10.53
CA VAL A 179 -8.54 -5.57 9.25
C VAL A 179 -9.77 -4.84 8.74
N SER A 180 -9.58 -3.63 8.19
CA SER A 180 -10.66 -2.86 7.60
C SER A 180 -11.17 -3.54 6.31
N PRO A 181 -12.50 -3.74 6.14
CA PRO A 181 -13.04 -4.19 4.86
C PRO A 181 -12.76 -3.22 3.71
N LEU A 182 -12.52 -1.92 3.99
CA LEU A 182 -12.15 -0.93 2.98
C LEU A 182 -10.77 -1.16 2.36
N LEU A 183 -10.00 -2.14 2.88
CA LEU A 183 -8.81 -2.66 2.20
C LEU A 183 -9.13 -3.23 0.81
N PHE A 184 -10.38 -3.65 0.58
CA PHE A 184 -10.84 -4.24 -0.67
C PHE A 184 -11.62 -3.21 -1.48
N GLY A 185 -10.88 -2.33 -2.16
CA GLY A 185 -11.42 -1.35 -3.08
C GLY A 185 -10.77 -1.34 -4.46
N THR A 186 -11.31 -0.52 -5.35
CA THR A 186 -10.80 -0.38 -6.72
C THR A 186 -11.00 1.03 -7.28
N ASN A 187 -10.26 1.35 -8.35
CA ASN A 187 -10.39 2.58 -9.12
C ASN A 187 -11.31 2.41 -10.33
N LEU A 188 -12.12 3.41 -10.64
CA LEU A 188 -12.81 3.56 -11.94
C LEU A 188 -11.98 4.43 -12.88
N GLU A 189 -12.17 4.27 -14.19
CA GLU A 189 -11.51 5.11 -15.17
C GLU A 189 -12.38 6.27 -15.63
N LEU A 190 -13.67 6.04 -15.94
CA LEU A 190 -14.64 7.09 -16.29
C LEU A 190 -14.17 8.06 -17.39
N TYR A 191 -13.42 7.59 -18.39
CA TYR A 191 -13.00 8.44 -19.53
C TYR A 191 -14.18 8.87 -20.43
N ASP A 192 -15.26 8.10 -20.45
CA ASP A 192 -16.54 8.47 -21.06
C ASP A 192 -17.69 7.68 -20.41
N SER A 193 -18.93 7.93 -20.88
CA SER A 193 -20.12 7.22 -20.41
C SER A 193 -20.23 5.76 -20.89
N LYS A 194 -19.21 5.20 -21.56
CA LYS A 194 -19.18 3.81 -22.05
C LYS A 194 -18.38 2.88 -21.14
N ASP A 195 -17.71 3.40 -20.11
CA ASP A 195 -17.00 2.58 -19.10
C ASP A 195 -17.90 1.40 -18.69
N GLN A 196 -17.33 0.20 -18.78
CA GLN A 196 -18.03 -1.05 -18.55
C GLN A 196 -18.65 -1.12 -17.14
N ALA A 197 -18.07 -0.43 -16.15
CA ALA A 197 -18.66 -0.29 -14.83
C ALA A 197 -20.05 0.38 -14.88
N LEU A 198 -20.17 1.47 -15.66
CA LEU A 198 -21.41 2.23 -15.84
C LEU A 198 -22.42 1.48 -16.72
N THR A 199 -21.97 0.81 -17.77
CA THR A 199 -22.86 0.22 -18.78
C THR A 199 -23.26 -1.23 -18.47
N SER A 200 -22.35 -2.08 -17.98
CA SER A 200 -22.60 -3.52 -17.80
C SER A 200 -23.19 -3.85 -16.42
N ALA A 201 -24.46 -4.25 -16.41
CA ALA A 201 -25.10 -4.82 -15.21
C ALA A 201 -24.38 -6.08 -14.70
N LYS A 202 -23.77 -6.88 -15.60
CA LYS A 202 -23.00 -8.06 -15.23
C LYS A 202 -21.70 -7.70 -14.52
N THR A 203 -21.02 -6.64 -14.94
CA THR A 203 -19.83 -6.10 -14.27
C THR A 203 -20.16 -5.61 -12.86
N ARG A 204 -21.28 -4.91 -12.69
CA ARG A 204 -21.76 -4.50 -11.35
C ARG A 204 -22.07 -5.69 -10.44
N GLN A 205 -22.69 -6.76 -10.96
CA GLN A 205 -22.86 -8.01 -10.21
C GLN A 205 -21.52 -8.65 -9.81
N LEU A 206 -20.49 -8.57 -10.65
CA LEU A 206 -19.16 -9.06 -10.31
C LEU A 206 -18.50 -8.23 -9.20
N PHE A 207 -18.63 -6.90 -9.21
CA PHE A 207 -18.14 -6.06 -8.11
C PHE A 207 -18.81 -6.42 -6.76
N GLN A 208 -20.11 -6.76 -6.77
CA GLN A 208 -20.79 -7.29 -5.58
C GLN A 208 -20.28 -8.68 -5.20
N GLN A 209 -20.04 -9.57 -6.18
CA GLN A 209 -19.57 -10.94 -5.94
C GLN A 209 -18.14 -11.03 -5.39
N ILE A 210 -17.30 -10.02 -5.66
CA ILE A 210 -15.93 -9.91 -5.12
C ILE A 210 -15.85 -8.97 -3.90
N ASP A 211 -17.00 -8.54 -3.38
CA ASP A 211 -17.10 -7.68 -2.19
C ASP A 211 -16.29 -6.36 -2.28
N VAL A 212 -16.39 -5.63 -3.40
CA VAL A 212 -15.80 -4.28 -3.50
C VAL A 212 -16.45 -3.34 -2.45
N ARG A 213 -15.66 -2.90 -1.45
CA ARG A 213 -16.15 -2.12 -0.29
C ARG A 213 -15.99 -0.61 -0.43
N ILE A 214 -15.00 -0.16 -1.20
CA ILE A 214 -14.72 1.25 -1.50
C ILE A 214 -14.36 1.39 -2.98
N ILE A 215 -14.83 2.47 -3.61
CA ILE A 215 -14.57 2.75 -5.02
C ILE A 215 -14.06 4.18 -5.15
N ARG A 216 -12.86 4.30 -5.74
CA ARG A 216 -12.25 5.58 -6.10
C ARG A 216 -12.68 5.98 -7.50
N MET A 217 -13.20 7.21 -7.65
CA MET A 217 -13.65 7.76 -8.93
C MET A 217 -12.94 9.08 -9.25
N PRO A 218 -12.35 9.23 -10.45
CA PRO A 218 -11.74 10.48 -10.89
C PRO A 218 -12.80 11.49 -11.31
N MET A 219 -12.57 12.78 -11.04
CA MET A 219 -13.11 13.86 -11.87
C MET A 219 -12.23 14.06 -13.11
N ARG A 220 -12.83 14.03 -14.30
CA ARG A 220 -12.16 14.29 -15.57
C ARG A 220 -12.28 15.77 -15.96
N ASN A 221 -11.52 16.20 -16.97
CA ASN A 221 -11.43 17.60 -17.42
C ASN A 221 -11.74 17.71 -18.94
N ASP A 222 -12.69 16.90 -19.39
CA ASP A 222 -13.17 16.79 -20.77
C ASP A 222 -14.47 17.60 -21.02
N GLY A 223 -15.19 17.95 -19.95
CA GLY A 223 -16.11 19.09 -19.91
C GLY A 223 -17.43 18.86 -19.17
N THR A 224 -17.88 17.61 -19.01
CA THR A 224 -19.17 17.31 -18.35
C THR A 224 -19.03 16.23 -17.29
N MET A 225 -19.39 16.52 -16.04
CA MET A 225 -19.33 15.57 -14.91
C MET A 225 -20.40 14.46 -14.93
N GLU A 226 -21.07 14.20 -16.06
CA GLU A 226 -22.15 13.21 -16.11
C GLU A 226 -21.66 11.76 -15.97
N PRO A 227 -20.52 11.32 -16.55
CA PRO A 227 -19.93 10.00 -16.25
C PRO A 227 -19.64 9.82 -14.75
N GLU A 228 -19.13 10.86 -14.08
CA GLU A 228 -18.85 10.86 -12.65
C GLU A 228 -20.12 10.82 -11.80
N PHE A 229 -21.17 11.55 -12.18
CA PHE A 229 -22.46 11.48 -11.49
C PHE A 229 -23.13 10.11 -11.69
N GLN A 230 -22.96 9.48 -12.86
CA GLN A 230 -23.36 8.08 -13.07
C GLN A 230 -22.52 7.12 -12.23
N GLY A 231 -21.21 7.34 -12.12
CA GLY A 231 -20.30 6.61 -11.23
C GLY A 231 -20.73 6.69 -9.78
N ALA A 232 -21.00 7.89 -9.26
CA ALA A 232 -21.51 8.12 -7.91
C ALA A 232 -22.83 7.38 -7.64
N ARG A 233 -23.79 7.45 -8.57
CA ARG A 233 -25.06 6.70 -8.48
C ARG A 233 -24.85 5.19 -8.49
N MET A 234 -23.92 4.69 -9.31
CA MET A 234 -23.52 3.28 -9.33
C MET A 234 -22.90 2.85 -8.00
N ILE A 235 -21.93 3.59 -7.47
CA ILE A 235 -21.24 3.28 -6.21
C ILE A 235 -22.26 3.14 -5.07
N LYS A 236 -23.23 4.07 -4.99
CA LYS A 236 -24.34 3.97 -4.04
C LYS A 236 -25.18 2.71 -4.25
N ALA A 237 -25.53 2.38 -5.50
CA ALA A 237 -26.33 1.19 -5.82
C ALA A 237 -25.61 -0.13 -5.50
N LEU A 238 -24.28 -0.15 -5.53
CA LEU A 238 -23.45 -1.28 -5.10
C LEU A 238 -23.38 -1.42 -3.57
N GLY A 239 -23.74 -0.39 -2.80
CA GLY A 239 -23.52 -0.33 -1.36
C GLY A 239 -22.05 -0.08 -0.98
N ALA A 240 -21.23 0.34 -1.95
CA ALA A 240 -19.81 0.66 -1.74
C ALA A 240 -19.64 2.09 -1.20
N THR A 241 -18.52 2.29 -0.51
CA THR A 241 -18.11 3.61 -0.01
C THR A 241 -17.52 4.43 -1.17
N PRO A 242 -17.95 5.68 -1.41
CA PRO A 242 -17.34 6.53 -2.43
C PRO A 242 -16.07 7.22 -1.92
N LEU A 243 -15.06 7.26 -2.78
CA LEU A 243 -13.92 8.16 -2.67
C LEU A 243 -13.78 8.93 -3.99
N VAL A 244 -13.83 10.26 -3.93
CA VAL A 244 -13.86 11.12 -5.12
C VAL A 244 -12.57 11.90 -5.23
N ILE A 245 -11.88 11.79 -6.35
CA ILE A 245 -10.72 12.62 -6.67
C ILE A 245 -11.24 13.97 -7.17
N LEU A 246 -11.06 14.99 -6.35
CA LEU A 246 -11.29 16.40 -6.69
C LEU A 246 -10.15 16.91 -7.59
N HIS A 247 -10.40 17.89 -8.46
CA HIS A 247 -9.37 18.38 -9.39
C HIS A 247 -8.18 19.03 -8.66
N GLY A 248 -8.48 19.84 -7.64
CA GLY A 248 -7.51 20.62 -6.88
C GLY A 248 -6.94 21.83 -7.65
N ASP A 249 -6.88 22.98 -6.99
CA ASP A 249 -6.53 24.25 -7.63
C ASP A 249 -5.01 24.46 -7.82
N ALA A 250 -4.19 23.52 -7.35
CA ALA A 250 -2.74 23.49 -7.56
C ALA A 250 -2.35 23.31 -9.05
N ARG A 251 -3.23 22.67 -9.84
CA ARG A 251 -3.04 22.38 -11.27
C ARG A 251 -4.18 22.90 -12.15
N VAL A 252 -5.44 22.83 -11.70
CA VAL A 252 -6.61 23.26 -12.48
C VAL A 252 -7.11 24.62 -11.96
N PRO A 253 -6.86 25.74 -12.66
CA PRO A 253 -7.44 27.03 -12.30
C PRO A 253 -8.96 26.94 -12.30
N ALA A 254 -9.60 27.49 -11.26
CA ALA A 254 -11.06 27.42 -11.01
C ALA A 254 -11.63 26.06 -10.57
N ALA A 255 -10.80 25.05 -10.26
CA ALA A 255 -11.23 23.75 -9.69
C ALA A 255 -12.28 23.84 -8.56
N LEU A 256 -12.20 24.88 -7.71
CA LEU A 256 -13.16 25.12 -6.62
C LEU A 256 -14.63 25.11 -7.07
N GLN A 257 -14.95 25.55 -8.30
CA GLN A 257 -16.32 25.53 -8.81
C GLN A 257 -16.79 24.09 -9.10
N ASP A 258 -15.97 23.32 -9.80
CA ASP A 258 -16.29 21.94 -10.20
C ASP A 258 -16.28 21.02 -8.97
N ASP A 259 -15.28 21.16 -8.09
CA ASP A 259 -15.19 20.49 -6.79
C ASP A 259 -16.44 20.78 -5.92
N THR A 260 -16.93 22.03 -5.93
CA THR A 260 -18.17 22.43 -5.23
C THR A 260 -19.40 21.75 -5.82
N GLN A 261 -19.54 21.73 -7.14
CA GLN A 261 -20.68 21.08 -7.80
C GLN A 261 -20.65 19.56 -7.59
N MET A 262 -19.48 18.93 -7.63
CA MET A 262 -19.31 17.52 -7.31
C MET A 262 -19.74 17.22 -5.87
N ILE A 263 -19.27 17.97 -4.87
CA ILE A 263 -19.68 17.78 -3.46
C ILE A 263 -21.19 17.97 -3.30
N GLN A 264 -21.80 18.96 -3.96
CA GLN A 264 -23.25 19.17 -3.91
C GLN A 264 -24.04 17.99 -4.50
N GLU A 265 -23.57 17.39 -5.60
CA GLU A 265 -24.21 16.20 -6.17
C GLU A 265 -23.99 14.95 -5.31
N MET A 266 -22.79 14.77 -4.76
CA MET A 266 -22.49 13.71 -3.80
C MET A 266 -23.37 13.80 -2.54
N ASN A 267 -23.63 15.00 -2.01
CA ASN A 267 -24.59 15.19 -0.92
C ASN A 267 -26.02 14.78 -1.32
N LYS A 268 -26.48 15.06 -2.55
CA LYS A 268 -27.81 14.62 -3.02
C LYS A 268 -27.88 13.10 -3.16
N ILE A 269 -26.83 12.49 -3.71
CA ILE A 269 -26.77 11.05 -3.94
C ILE A 269 -26.63 10.31 -2.61
N PHE A 270 -25.64 10.63 -1.78
CA PHE A 270 -25.29 9.88 -0.56
C PHE A 270 -25.98 10.40 0.71
N GLY A 271 -26.54 11.61 0.72
CA GLY A 271 -27.25 12.19 1.86
C GLY A 271 -26.31 12.40 3.05
N ASN A 272 -26.51 11.62 4.11
CA ASN A 272 -25.69 11.62 5.33
C ASN A 272 -24.68 10.46 5.36
N SER A 273 -24.58 9.63 4.32
CA SER A 273 -23.53 8.60 4.23
C SER A 273 -22.16 9.24 4.05
N LEU A 274 -21.12 8.59 4.60
CA LEU A 274 -19.75 9.05 4.51
C LEU A 274 -19.25 9.07 3.06
N VAL A 275 -18.61 10.17 2.68
CA VAL A 275 -17.88 10.32 1.41
C VAL A 275 -16.45 10.75 1.70
N TYR A 276 -15.48 10.08 1.07
CA TYR A 276 -14.10 10.52 1.08
C TYR A 276 -13.83 11.42 -0.13
N TYR A 277 -13.09 12.50 0.08
CA TYR A 277 -12.68 13.44 -0.95
C TYR A 277 -11.16 13.54 -0.95
N GLU A 278 -10.56 13.13 -2.05
CA GLU A 278 -9.14 13.17 -2.26
C GLU A 278 -8.78 14.42 -3.08
N TYR A 279 -7.86 15.23 -2.57
CA TYR A 279 -7.61 16.56 -3.15
C TYR A 279 -6.50 16.53 -4.20
N GLY A 280 -6.88 16.47 -5.49
CA GLY A 280 -5.96 16.29 -6.60
C GLY A 280 -5.47 14.85 -6.74
N ASN A 281 -4.57 14.62 -7.69
CA ASN A 281 -3.93 13.32 -7.96
C ASN A 281 -2.51 13.54 -8.47
N GLU A 282 -1.51 12.97 -7.81
CA GLU A 282 -0.11 12.91 -8.28
C GLU A 282 0.42 14.26 -8.78
N GLN A 283 0.16 15.29 -7.98
CA GLN A 283 0.54 16.66 -8.33
C GLN A 283 2.07 16.84 -8.30
N ASP A 284 2.77 15.98 -7.54
CA ASP A 284 4.23 15.83 -7.52
C ASP A 284 4.82 15.46 -8.89
N LEU A 285 4.21 14.53 -9.64
CA LEU A 285 4.60 14.24 -11.04
C LEU A 285 4.49 15.45 -11.97
N ASN A 286 3.63 16.42 -11.61
CA ASN A 286 3.43 17.67 -12.33
C ASN A 286 4.29 18.83 -11.78
N GLY A 287 5.30 18.53 -10.95
CA GLY A 287 6.20 19.51 -10.34
C GLY A 287 5.59 20.37 -9.23
N VAL A 288 4.41 19.99 -8.71
CA VAL A 288 3.80 20.66 -7.56
C VAL A 288 4.46 20.13 -6.28
N ASN A 289 5.40 20.90 -5.74
CA ASN A 289 6.01 20.59 -4.44
C ASN A 289 5.01 20.71 -3.27
N ALA A 290 5.39 20.13 -2.12
CA ALA A 290 4.56 20.10 -0.92
C ALA A 290 4.10 21.48 -0.43
N SER A 291 4.92 22.52 -0.61
CA SER A 291 4.56 23.89 -0.24
C SER A 291 3.41 24.44 -1.10
N LYS A 292 3.51 24.28 -2.42
CA LYS A 292 2.45 24.71 -3.36
C LYS A 292 1.16 23.91 -3.15
N TYR A 293 1.25 22.59 -2.94
CA TYR A 293 0.09 21.74 -2.65
C TYR A 293 -0.58 22.12 -1.32
N THR A 294 0.20 22.31 -0.25
CA THR A 294 -0.35 22.67 1.07
C THR A 294 -0.98 24.07 1.05
N ALA A 295 -0.40 25.04 0.32
CA ALA A 295 -1.00 26.37 0.16
C ALA A 295 -2.33 26.34 -0.63
N SER A 296 -2.44 25.42 -1.59
CA SER A 296 -3.68 25.13 -2.34
C SER A 296 -4.74 24.50 -1.43
N TRP A 297 -4.38 23.43 -0.71
CA TRP A 297 -5.21 22.78 0.30
C TRP A 297 -5.77 23.77 1.34
N ASN A 298 -4.89 24.57 1.95
CA ASN A 298 -5.24 25.55 2.99
C ASN A 298 -6.17 26.66 2.50
N ARG A 299 -6.23 26.92 1.19
CA ARG A 299 -7.17 27.86 0.58
C ARG A 299 -8.52 27.22 0.26
N VAL A 300 -8.54 26.01 -0.27
CA VAL A 300 -9.73 25.39 -0.87
C VAL A 300 -10.48 24.46 0.09
N VAL A 301 -9.78 23.55 0.76
CA VAL A 301 -10.42 22.53 1.63
C VAL A 301 -11.26 23.13 2.77
N PRO A 302 -10.89 24.26 3.43
CA PRO A 302 -11.77 24.91 4.41
C PRO A 302 -13.10 25.43 3.83
N GLN A 303 -13.18 25.68 2.51
CA GLN A 303 -14.41 26.10 1.84
C GLN A 303 -15.26 24.87 1.52
N LEU A 304 -14.65 23.83 0.96
CA LEU A 304 -15.31 22.56 0.63
C LEU A 304 -15.88 21.86 1.88
N LYS A 305 -15.16 21.87 3.01
CA LYS A 305 -15.65 21.31 4.28
C LYS A 305 -16.90 22.01 4.85
N LYS A 306 -17.25 23.23 4.41
CA LYS A 306 -18.49 23.92 4.84
C LYS A 306 -19.74 23.43 4.12
N ILE A 307 -19.58 22.79 2.96
CA ILE A 307 -20.68 22.32 2.11
C ILE A 307 -20.80 20.80 2.08
N ALA A 308 -19.81 20.05 2.57
CA ALA A 308 -19.78 18.60 2.53
C ALA A 308 -20.33 18.00 3.85
N ASN A 309 -21.47 17.32 3.81
CA ASN A 309 -22.27 17.03 5.01
C ASN A 309 -21.69 15.94 5.92
N ASN A 310 -21.07 14.91 5.33
CA ASN A 310 -20.38 13.83 6.06
C ASN A 310 -19.13 13.42 5.27
N ALA A 311 -18.08 14.22 5.44
CA ALA A 311 -16.95 14.24 4.52
C ALA A 311 -15.60 14.12 5.21
N HIS A 312 -14.79 13.16 4.74
CA HIS A 312 -13.39 13.03 5.09
C HIS A 312 -12.54 13.56 3.93
N PHE A 313 -11.62 14.48 4.21
CA PHE A 313 -10.73 15.05 3.19
C PHE A 313 -9.32 14.46 3.37
N ILE A 314 -8.78 13.87 2.31
CA ILE A 314 -7.54 13.08 2.32
C ILE A 314 -6.52 13.62 1.31
N GLY A 315 -5.24 13.38 1.59
CA GLY A 315 -4.10 13.77 0.76
C GLY A 315 -2.77 13.36 1.40
N PRO A 316 -1.61 13.68 0.80
CA PRO A 316 -1.41 14.56 -0.35
C PRO A 316 -1.47 13.88 -1.73
N VAL A 317 -1.72 12.57 -1.80
CA VAL A 317 -1.88 11.83 -3.08
C VAL A 317 -0.60 11.81 -3.92
N ASN A 318 0.55 11.58 -3.28
CA ASN A 318 1.82 11.38 -3.97
C ASN A 318 1.79 10.10 -4.82
N TYR A 319 2.49 10.11 -5.96
CA TYR A 319 2.65 8.96 -6.86
C TYR A 319 3.37 7.77 -6.19
N GLN A 320 4.22 8.05 -5.21
CA GLN A 320 4.89 7.08 -4.34
C GLN A 320 5.00 7.63 -2.93
N TYR A 321 5.41 6.80 -1.96
CA TYR A 321 5.71 7.28 -0.61
C TYR A 321 6.87 8.30 -0.61
N ASP A 322 6.55 9.56 -0.34
CA ASP A 322 7.52 10.65 -0.12
C ASP A 322 7.41 11.14 1.33
N GLN A 323 8.38 10.77 2.15
CA GLN A 323 8.39 11.13 3.58
C GLN A 323 8.45 12.64 3.80
N GLU A 324 9.25 13.38 3.01
CA GLU A 324 9.44 14.82 3.19
C GLU A 324 8.18 15.59 2.76
N TYR A 325 7.55 15.17 1.65
CA TYR A 325 6.32 15.76 1.15
C TYR A 325 5.17 15.59 2.15
N ILE A 326 4.95 14.35 2.62
CA ILE A 326 3.89 14.03 3.56
C ILE A 326 4.16 14.72 4.92
N GLN A 327 5.41 14.76 5.39
CA GLN A 327 5.78 15.46 6.63
C GLN A 327 5.53 16.97 6.53
N TYR A 328 5.94 17.60 5.43
CA TYR A 328 5.67 19.02 5.20
C TYR A 328 4.17 19.30 5.18
N PHE A 329 3.39 18.46 4.46
CA PHE A 329 1.94 18.59 4.38
C PHE A 329 1.30 18.48 5.76
N LEU A 330 1.57 17.42 6.52
CA LEU A 330 1.06 17.20 7.88
C LEU A 330 1.33 18.36 8.84
N LYS A 331 2.54 18.96 8.76
CA LYS A 331 2.96 20.07 9.62
C LYS A 331 2.25 21.38 9.29
N ASN A 332 1.89 21.61 8.03
CA ASN A 332 1.43 22.91 7.52
C ASN A 332 -0.03 22.92 7.04
N ALA A 333 -0.69 21.77 6.92
CA ALA A 333 -2.08 21.64 6.47
C ALA A 333 -3.07 22.12 7.53
N ASN A 334 -3.92 23.07 7.14
CA ASN A 334 -5.02 23.59 7.94
C ASN A 334 -6.27 23.76 7.04
N PRO A 335 -7.31 22.92 7.20
CA PRO A 335 -7.46 21.88 8.21
C PRO A 335 -6.45 20.74 8.03
N ARG A 336 -6.14 20.03 9.12
CA ARG A 336 -5.43 18.74 9.05
C ARG A 336 -6.25 17.76 8.18
N PRO A 337 -5.62 16.95 7.32
CA PRO A 337 -6.31 15.86 6.62
C PRO A 337 -6.94 14.87 7.63
N ASN A 338 -8.01 14.21 7.20
CA ASN A 338 -8.66 13.15 7.95
C ASN A 338 -7.81 11.85 7.90
N GLU A 339 -7.27 11.54 6.71
CA GLU A 339 -6.38 10.40 6.44
C GLU A 339 -5.23 10.83 5.53
N ILE A 340 -4.11 10.09 5.58
CA ILE A 340 -2.99 10.28 4.66
C ILE A 340 -3.08 9.29 3.50
N SER A 341 -2.89 9.79 2.28
CA SER A 341 -2.89 8.98 1.05
C SER A 341 -1.67 9.19 0.14
N TRP A 342 -1.26 8.09 -0.48
CA TRP A 342 -0.29 8.01 -1.58
C TRP A 342 -0.55 6.73 -2.40
N HIS A 343 0.15 6.59 -3.52
CA HIS A 343 0.03 5.46 -4.44
C HIS A 343 1.23 4.50 -4.32
N GLU A 344 1.04 3.23 -4.67
CA GLU A 344 2.09 2.21 -4.52
C GLU A 344 2.22 1.31 -5.76
N TYR A 345 3.43 1.27 -6.31
CA TYR A 345 3.78 0.49 -7.51
C TYR A 345 5.18 -0.13 -7.34
N THR A 346 5.35 -1.42 -7.61
CA THR A 346 6.58 -2.17 -7.28
C THR A 346 7.46 -2.53 -8.49
N CYS A 347 6.98 -2.26 -9.68
CA CYS A 347 7.50 -2.78 -10.95
C CYS A 347 7.53 -1.68 -12.01
N ASP A 348 8.58 -1.64 -12.83
CA ASP A 348 8.48 -1.10 -14.19
C ASP A 348 8.16 -2.25 -15.15
N LYS A 349 7.44 -1.99 -16.25
CA LYS A 349 7.15 -3.00 -17.28
C LYS A 349 8.38 -3.78 -17.78
N SER A 350 9.59 -3.20 -17.73
CA SER A 350 10.84 -3.86 -18.14
C SER A 350 11.47 -4.77 -17.08
N TRP A 351 11.01 -4.73 -15.83
CA TRP A 351 11.61 -5.49 -14.72
C TRP A 351 11.17 -6.96 -14.71
N ALA A 352 12.03 -7.79 -14.11
CA ALA A 352 11.79 -9.21 -13.87
C ALA A 352 10.72 -9.44 -12.79
N LYS A 353 10.02 -10.58 -12.89
CA LYS A 353 8.91 -10.96 -12.00
C LYS A 353 9.34 -11.01 -10.54
N GLU A 354 10.51 -11.58 -10.31
CA GLU A 354 11.13 -11.80 -9.02
C GLU A 354 11.42 -10.46 -8.33
N THR A 355 12.00 -9.50 -9.06
CA THR A 355 12.23 -8.13 -8.59
C THR A 355 10.93 -7.46 -8.20
N CYS A 356 9.89 -7.57 -9.02
CA CYS A 356 8.60 -6.94 -8.76
C CYS A 356 7.85 -7.56 -7.57
N LEU A 357 8.07 -8.85 -7.28
CA LEU A 357 7.58 -9.53 -6.07
C LEU A 357 8.38 -9.15 -4.81
N GLN A 358 9.70 -8.99 -4.91
CA GLN A 358 10.56 -8.54 -3.80
C GLN A 358 10.23 -7.11 -3.39
N HIS A 359 10.01 -6.21 -4.36
CA HIS A 359 9.73 -4.81 -4.07
C HIS A 359 8.40 -4.54 -3.34
N ILE A 360 7.46 -5.51 -3.25
CA ILE A 360 6.27 -5.38 -2.38
C ILE A 360 6.69 -5.25 -0.90
N ASP A 361 7.82 -5.83 -0.49
CA ASP A 361 8.28 -5.77 0.91
C ASP A 361 8.63 -4.33 1.35
N ASN A 362 8.96 -3.46 0.39
CA ASN A 362 9.19 -2.03 0.65
C ASN A 362 7.93 -1.31 1.17
N TRP A 363 6.72 -1.77 0.84
CA TRP A 363 5.48 -1.17 1.33
C TRP A 363 5.42 -1.21 2.86
N SER A 364 5.86 -2.30 3.49
CA SER A 364 5.92 -2.38 4.97
C SER A 364 6.85 -1.32 5.55
N LYS A 365 7.96 -1.01 4.87
CA LYS A 365 8.89 0.05 5.25
C LYS A 365 8.27 1.44 5.06
N HIS A 366 7.63 1.69 3.92
CA HIS A 366 6.93 2.96 3.66
C HIS A 366 5.86 3.24 4.72
N ILE A 367 5.02 2.24 5.03
CA ILE A 367 3.92 2.37 5.98
C ILE A 367 4.43 2.55 7.43
N SER A 368 5.47 1.81 7.84
CA SER A 368 6.06 1.97 9.19
C SER A 368 6.77 3.32 9.35
N ASN A 369 7.53 3.77 8.34
CA ASN A 369 8.13 5.11 8.31
C ASN A 369 7.06 6.21 8.36
N ALA A 370 5.97 6.08 7.59
CA ALA A 370 4.85 7.02 7.61
C ALA A 370 4.24 7.15 9.01
N ARG A 371 4.02 6.02 9.71
CA ARG A 371 3.50 6.00 11.09
C ARG A 371 4.44 6.66 12.09
N ALA A 372 5.73 6.36 12.03
CA ALA A 372 6.73 6.96 12.91
C ALA A 372 6.79 8.48 12.71
N MET A 373 6.88 8.92 11.45
CA MET A 373 6.89 10.34 11.08
C MET A 373 5.58 11.05 11.48
N MET A 374 4.42 10.42 11.35
CA MET A 374 3.14 10.99 11.81
C MET A 374 3.12 11.20 13.33
N LYS A 375 3.57 10.21 14.11
CA LYS A 375 3.71 10.33 15.57
C LYS A 375 4.62 11.48 15.97
N GLU A 376 5.78 11.60 15.31
CA GLU A 376 6.73 12.69 15.55
C GLU A 376 6.15 14.06 15.17
N THR A 377 5.52 14.16 14.00
CA THR A 377 5.13 15.44 13.38
C THR A 377 3.84 16.01 13.97
N VAL A 378 2.86 15.16 14.31
CA VAL A 378 1.53 15.59 14.76
C VAL A 378 1.03 14.92 16.04
N GLY A 379 1.87 14.12 16.71
CA GLY A 379 1.58 13.47 18.00
C GLY A 379 0.71 12.20 17.92
N SER A 380 0.33 11.77 16.72
CA SER A 380 -0.62 10.68 16.49
C SER A 380 -0.45 10.07 15.10
N GLU A 381 -0.72 8.77 14.94
CA GLU A 381 -0.95 8.20 13.61
C GLU A 381 -2.33 8.63 13.09
N LEU A 382 -2.40 9.12 11.85
CA LEU A 382 -3.66 9.18 11.10
C LEU A 382 -3.87 7.84 10.37
N PRO A 383 -5.10 7.48 9.99
CA PRO A 383 -5.32 6.32 9.14
C PRO A 383 -4.62 6.52 7.78
N ILE A 384 -4.03 5.45 7.25
CA ILE A 384 -3.33 5.43 5.97
C ILE A 384 -4.22 4.78 4.92
N MET A 385 -4.37 5.44 3.78
CA MET A 385 -5.00 4.89 2.59
C MET A 385 -3.97 4.75 1.46
N ILE A 386 -3.88 3.56 0.86
CA ILE A 386 -3.11 3.37 -0.38
C ILE A 386 -4.10 3.50 -1.55
N THR A 387 -4.31 4.74 -2.00
CA THR A 387 -5.50 5.09 -2.81
C THR A 387 -5.39 4.68 -4.27
N GLU A 388 -4.21 4.30 -4.72
CA GLU A 388 -4.00 3.66 -6.02
C GLU A 388 -2.81 2.70 -5.93
N TRP A 389 -2.95 1.48 -6.47
CA TRP A 389 -1.85 0.53 -6.55
C TRP A 389 -2.07 -0.55 -7.62
N ASN A 390 -0.99 -1.01 -8.24
CA ASN A 390 -0.90 -2.31 -8.92
C ASN A 390 0.60 -2.68 -9.05
N TYR A 391 0.94 -3.73 -9.80
CA TYR A 391 2.33 -4.15 -9.96
C TYR A 391 3.16 -3.06 -10.64
N ALA A 392 2.68 -2.49 -11.74
CA ALA A 392 3.34 -1.41 -12.47
C ALA A 392 2.39 -0.23 -12.72
N PRO A 393 2.92 1.00 -12.85
CA PRO A 393 2.15 2.19 -13.25
C PRO A 393 2.06 2.32 -14.78
N ASN A 394 2.92 1.59 -15.51
CA ASN A 394 3.06 1.64 -16.96
C ASN A 394 2.94 0.27 -17.67
N PRO A 395 2.08 -0.67 -17.21
CA PRO A 395 2.03 -2.04 -17.72
C PRO A 395 1.57 -2.10 -19.18
N THR A 396 1.93 -3.19 -19.87
CA THR A 396 1.48 -3.45 -21.24
C THR A 396 1.16 -4.93 -21.42
N LEU A 397 0.26 -5.25 -22.34
CA LEU A 397 -0.12 -6.64 -22.67
C LEU A 397 1.07 -7.54 -23.07
N GLY A 398 2.19 -6.94 -23.50
CA GLY A 398 3.41 -7.63 -23.92
C GLY A 398 4.53 -7.67 -22.88
N ASP A 399 4.31 -7.22 -21.64
CA ASP A 399 5.36 -7.11 -20.61
C ASP A 399 5.76 -8.44 -19.94
N GLY A 400 5.15 -9.54 -20.39
CA GLY A 400 5.36 -10.91 -19.91
C GLY A 400 4.87 -11.19 -18.48
N LYS A 401 4.27 -10.20 -17.81
CA LYS A 401 3.77 -10.29 -16.43
C LYS A 401 2.25 -10.41 -16.41
N ILE A 402 1.53 -9.54 -17.10
CA ILE A 402 0.06 -9.47 -16.97
C ILE A 402 -0.67 -10.72 -17.50
N THR A 403 -0.12 -11.37 -18.51
CA THR A 403 -0.63 -12.64 -19.06
C THR A 403 -0.11 -13.89 -18.32
N ASP A 404 0.79 -13.72 -17.33
CA ASP A 404 1.26 -14.82 -16.48
C ASP A 404 0.37 -14.94 -15.24
N THR A 405 -0.55 -15.90 -15.28
CA THR A 405 -1.46 -16.24 -14.19
C THR A 405 -0.73 -16.58 -12.88
N ALA A 406 0.45 -17.21 -12.92
CA ALA A 406 1.20 -17.57 -11.72
C ALA A 406 1.82 -16.33 -11.07
N PHE A 407 2.40 -15.43 -11.89
CA PHE A 407 2.88 -14.14 -11.41
C PHE A 407 1.75 -13.28 -10.84
N MET A 408 0.65 -13.10 -11.58
CA MET A 408 -0.46 -12.24 -11.14
C MET A 408 -1.15 -12.77 -9.87
N ASN A 409 -1.23 -14.09 -9.70
CA ASN A 409 -1.67 -14.71 -8.45
C ASN A 409 -0.71 -14.36 -7.30
N ALA A 410 0.58 -14.71 -7.43
CA ALA A 410 1.57 -14.50 -6.38
C ALA A 410 1.71 -13.02 -5.98
N TRP A 411 1.73 -12.12 -6.97
CA TRP A 411 1.89 -10.69 -6.77
C TRP A 411 0.68 -10.09 -6.06
N THR A 412 -0.54 -10.37 -6.54
CA THR A 412 -1.77 -9.81 -5.96
C THR A 412 -2.02 -10.33 -4.55
N THR A 413 -1.80 -11.64 -4.29
CA THR A 413 -1.89 -12.22 -2.94
C THR A 413 -0.89 -11.57 -2.00
N LYS A 414 0.38 -11.43 -2.40
CA LYS A 414 1.42 -10.80 -1.55
C LYS A 414 1.10 -9.33 -1.26
N ALA A 415 0.59 -8.58 -2.24
CA ALA A 415 0.15 -7.20 -2.07
C ALA A 415 -0.95 -7.08 -1.00
N PHE A 416 -2.04 -7.84 -1.10
CA PHE A 416 -3.11 -7.82 -0.09
C PHE A 416 -2.63 -8.25 1.30
N GLN A 417 -1.81 -9.30 1.37
CA GLN A 417 -1.25 -9.78 2.64
C GLN A 417 -0.39 -8.71 3.32
N VAL A 418 0.48 -8.02 2.57
CA VAL A 418 1.32 -6.93 3.11
C VAL A 418 0.47 -5.76 3.60
N LEU A 419 -0.52 -5.31 2.84
CA LEU A 419 -1.39 -4.21 3.26
C LEU A 419 -2.26 -4.57 4.48
N ALA A 420 -2.75 -5.81 4.56
CA ALA A 420 -3.51 -6.33 5.71
C ALA A 420 -2.65 -6.50 6.98
N ALA A 421 -1.45 -7.07 6.83
CA ALA A 421 -0.49 -7.23 7.91
C ALA A 421 -0.11 -5.87 8.52
N ASN A 422 0.09 -4.86 7.65
CA ASN A 422 0.35 -3.49 8.04
C ASN A 422 -0.91 -2.70 8.48
N ARG A 423 -2.10 -3.32 8.56
CA ARG A 423 -3.35 -2.66 9.00
C ARG A 423 -3.61 -1.34 8.25
N ILE A 424 -3.49 -1.36 6.93
CA ILE A 424 -3.94 -0.27 6.06
C ILE A 424 -5.44 -0.07 6.23
N PHE A 425 -5.88 1.20 6.29
CA PHE A 425 -7.29 1.52 6.59
C PHE A 425 -8.18 1.37 5.36
N ALA A 426 -7.71 1.79 4.18
CA ALA A 426 -8.34 1.49 2.90
C ALA A 426 -7.29 1.34 1.80
N SER A 427 -7.60 0.57 0.76
CA SER A 427 -6.77 0.59 -0.45
C SER A 427 -7.61 0.33 -1.70
N MET A 428 -7.16 0.87 -2.83
CA MET A 428 -7.86 0.72 -4.11
C MET A 428 -6.92 0.29 -5.21
N ILE A 429 -7.13 -0.94 -5.70
CA ILE A 429 -6.35 -1.46 -6.82
C ILE A 429 -6.75 -0.74 -8.12
N TYR A 430 -5.74 -0.26 -8.87
CA TYR A 430 -5.93 0.31 -10.20
C TYR A 430 -5.94 -0.83 -11.21
N ALA A 431 -7.00 -1.12 -11.98
CA ALA A 431 -8.34 -0.51 -11.94
C ALA A 431 -9.42 -1.55 -12.32
N ALA A 432 -10.68 -1.20 -12.09
CA ALA A 432 -11.80 -2.14 -12.15
C ALA A 432 -12.01 -2.78 -13.53
N THR A 433 -11.88 -1.99 -14.60
CA THR A 433 -12.29 -2.29 -15.98
C THR A 433 -11.23 -1.90 -17.03
N HIS A 434 -9.98 -1.65 -16.61
CA HIS A 434 -8.88 -1.22 -17.50
C HIS A 434 -8.58 -2.26 -18.60
N PRO A 435 -8.35 -1.88 -19.87
CA PRO A 435 -8.07 -2.81 -20.99
C PRO A 435 -6.80 -3.68 -20.91
N VAL A 436 -6.10 -3.74 -19.77
CA VAL A 436 -4.79 -4.42 -19.63
C VAL A 436 -4.73 -5.23 -18.35
N PHE A 437 -5.09 -4.64 -17.21
CA PHE A 437 -5.05 -5.28 -15.89
C PHE A 437 -6.37 -5.09 -15.10
N PRO A 438 -7.53 -5.44 -15.69
CA PRO A 438 -8.80 -5.21 -15.03
C PRO A 438 -9.01 -6.16 -13.84
N LEU A 439 -9.94 -5.84 -12.93
CA LEU A 439 -10.58 -6.85 -12.09
C LEU A 439 -11.67 -7.62 -12.85
N VAL A 440 -12.40 -6.92 -13.73
CA VAL A 440 -13.45 -7.47 -14.59
C VAL A 440 -13.08 -7.22 -16.06
N GLU A 441 -12.82 -8.30 -16.78
CA GLU A 441 -12.51 -8.33 -18.20
C GLU A 441 -13.66 -7.78 -19.07
N GLN A 442 -13.35 -7.32 -20.29
CA GLN A 442 -14.33 -6.74 -21.23
C GLN A 442 -15.51 -7.68 -21.56
N ASN A 443 -15.28 -9.00 -21.51
CA ASN A 443 -16.33 -10.02 -21.66
C ASN A 443 -17.24 -10.19 -20.43
N SER A 444 -17.07 -9.35 -19.40
CA SER A 444 -17.74 -9.41 -18.09
C SER A 444 -17.50 -10.73 -17.33
N THR A 445 -16.24 -11.20 -17.31
CA THR A 445 -15.73 -12.24 -16.39
C THR A 445 -14.65 -11.67 -15.47
N LEU A 446 -14.36 -12.35 -14.35
CA LEU A 446 -13.24 -11.96 -13.47
C LEU A 446 -11.90 -12.31 -14.13
N SER A 447 -10.95 -11.38 -14.09
CA SER A 447 -9.55 -11.65 -14.45
C SER A 447 -8.87 -12.54 -13.42
N THR A 448 -7.62 -12.94 -13.66
CA THR A 448 -6.78 -13.57 -12.62
C THR A 448 -6.75 -12.71 -11.34
N GLN A 449 -6.53 -11.39 -11.49
CA GLN A 449 -6.45 -10.46 -10.36
C GLN A 449 -7.80 -10.29 -9.66
N GLY A 450 -8.92 -10.29 -10.39
CA GLY A 450 -10.28 -10.28 -9.83
C GLY A 450 -10.64 -11.55 -9.03
N ASN A 451 -10.13 -12.72 -9.43
CA ASN A 451 -10.30 -13.94 -8.66
C ASN A 451 -9.48 -13.94 -7.36
N VAL A 452 -8.24 -13.43 -7.39
CA VAL A 452 -7.40 -13.28 -6.18
C VAL A 452 -8.03 -12.27 -5.22
N PHE A 453 -8.49 -11.13 -5.71
CA PHE A 453 -9.20 -10.11 -4.91
C PHE A 453 -10.32 -10.74 -4.05
N LYS A 454 -11.17 -11.55 -4.69
CA LYS A 454 -12.25 -12.28 -4.03
C LYS A 454 -11.74 -13.28 -2.99
N GLN A 455 -10.70 -14.04 -3.31
CA GLN A 455 -10.12 -15.05 -2.42
C GLN A 455 -9.48 -14.41 -1.18
N GLU A 456 -8.73 -13.31 -1.35
CA GLU A 456 -8.11 -12.59 -0.24
C GLU A 456 -9.18 -11.90 0.63
N TYR A 457 -10.27 -11.36 0.07
CA TYR A 457 -11.38 -10.83 0.87
C TYR A 457 -11.99 -11.93 1.76
N GLN A 458 -12.29 -13.10 1.18
CA GLN A 458 -12.80 -14.24 1.93
C GLN A 458 -11.83 -14.68 3.03
N THR A 459 -10.54 -14.76 2.73
CA THR A 459 -9.49 -15.19 3.67
C THR A 459 -9.29 -14.20 4.82
N ILE A 460 -9.16 -12.90 4.50
CA ILE A 460 -8.73 -11.87 5.45
C ILE A 460 -9.91 -11.30 6.24
N ILE A 461 -11.08 -11.13 5.62
CA ILE A 461 -12.26 -10.51 6.24
C ILE A 461 -13.25 -11.56 6.75
N THR A 462 -13.72 -12.48 5.89
CA THR A 462 -14.78 -13.43 6.25
C THR A 462 -14.28 -14.53 7.19
N ASP A 463 -13.15 -15.15 6.87
CA ASP A 463 -12.51 -16.18 7.69
C ASP A 463 -11.70 -15.61 8.87
N ALA A 464 -11.53 -14.27 8.92
CA ALA A 464 -10.69 -13.55 9.87
C ALA A 464 -9.22 -14.02 9.94
N LYS A 465 -8.72 -14.71 8.90
CA LYS A 465 -7.32 -15.18 8.78
C LYS A 465 -6.40 -14.09 8.25
N ALA A 466 -6.52 -12.88 8.80
CA ALA A 466 -5.60 -11.80 8.51
C ALA A 466 -4.17 -12.20 8.92
N PRO A 467 -3.14 -11.85 8.13
CA PRO A 467 -1.75 -12.02 8.54
C PRO A 467 -1.45 -11.37 9.90
N ALA A 468 -0.41 -11.87 10.56
CA ALA A 468 0.11 -11.28 11.79
C ALA A 468 0.36 -9.77 11.60
N VAL A 469 0.13 -8.98 12.66
CA VAL A 469 0.38 -7.55 12.60
C VAL A 469 1.87 -7.32 12.36
N VAL A 470 2.21 -6.59 11.31
CA VAL A 470 3.54 -6.00 11.18
C VAL A 470 3.64 -4.94 12.27
N ASN A 471 4.20 -5.33 13.42
CA ASN A 471 4.58 -4.42 14.47
C ASN A 471 5.70 -3.54 13.92
N GLY A 472 5.31 -2.39 13.35
CA GLY A 472 6.15 -1.44 12.62
C GLY A 472 7.20 -0.70 13.47
N SER A 473 7.73 -1.36 14.50
CA SER A 473 9.08 -1.11 15.01
C SER A 473 10.08 -1.49 13.92
N GLY A 474 10.16 -0.68 12.87
CA GLY A 474 11.28 -0.75 11.94
C GLY A 474 12.56 -0.63 12.75
N ALA A 475 13.42 -1.64 12.68
CA ALA A 475 14.64 -1.74 13.49
C ALA A 475 15.70 -0.72 13.04
N THR A 476 15.41 0.55 13.32
CA THR A 476 16.38 1.65 13.38
C THR A 476 16.64 2.00 14.84
N ASP A 477 16.64 0.99 15.71
CA ASP A 477 16.95 1.14 17.12
C ASP A 477 18.47 1.24 17.32
N LYS A 478 19.03 2.35 16.84
CA LYS A 478 20.41 2.78 17.12
C LYS A 478 20.50 3.69 18.35
N THR A 479 19.37 3.96 19.02
CA THR A 479 19.29 4.96 20.10
C THR A 479 18.32 4.63 21.24
N GLY A 480 17.54 3.56 21.19
CA GLY A 480 16.69 3.13 22.31
C GLY A 480 17.52 2.65 23.49
N THR A 481 17.45 3.36 24.62
CA THR A 481 18.15 3.04 25.86
C THR A 481 17.46 1.95 26.68
N ASP A 482 16.78 1.00 26.04
CA ASP A 482 16.47 -0.27 26.71
C ASP A 482 17.80 -0.94 27.06
N ALA A 483 17.88 -1.47 28.29
CA ALA A 483 19.13 -1.84 28.94
C ALA A 483 20.06 -2.58 27.98
N GLN A 484 21.16 -1.92 27.60
CA GLN A 484 22.11 -2.34 26.58
C GLN A 484 22.59 -3.76 26.91
N GLU A 485 21.92 -4.77 26.34
CA GLU A 485 22.50 -6.11 26.20
C GLU A 485 23.74 -5.89 25.35
N THR A 486 24.89 -5.83 26.03
CA THR A 486 26.20 -5.81 25.41
C THR A 486 26.18 -6.89 24.34
N GLY A 487 26.30 -6.48 23.07
CA GLY A 487 26.37 -7.40 21.94
C GLY A 487 27.39 -8.48 22.27
N ASN A 488 27.14 -9.72 21.85
CA ASN A 488 27.88 -10.87 22.35
C ASN A 488 29.39 -10.63 22.16
N GLU A 489 30.11 -10.29 23.24
CA GLU A 489 31.52 -9.87 23.13
C GLU A 489 32.43 -11.00 22.62
N ASN A 490 31.88 -12.22 22.60
CA ASN A 490 32.48 -13.44 22.08
C ASN A 490 31.76 -13.93 20.80
N ALA A 491 31.12 -13.03 20.04
CA ALA A 491 30.58 -13.31 18.72
C ALA A 491 31.69 -13.67 17.75
N ILE A 492 31.51 -14.80 17.06
CA ILE A 492 32.45 -15.38 16.11
C ILE A 492 31.90 -15.31 14.69
N PHE A 493 30.58 -15.16 14.54
CA PHE A 493 29.92 -14.83 13.27
C PHE A 493 28.99 -13.63 13.50
N THR A 494 29.41 -12.47 13.01
CA THR A 494 28.60 -11.22 12.97
C THR A 494 28.14 -10.91 11.54
N PHE A 495 28.52 -11.71 10.55
CA PHE A 495 28.07 -11.60 9.15
C PHE A 495 28.39 -10.27 8.43
N GLU A 496 29.13 -9.37 9.07
CA GLU A 496 29.67 -8.14 8.48
C GLU A 496 30.71 -8.41 7.38
N GLN A 497 31.36 -9.57 7.40
CA GLN A 497 32.44 -9.90 6.47
C GLN A 497 31.94 -10.76 5.30
N SER A 498 32.35 -10.37 4.09
CA SER A 498 32.06 -11.14 2.87
C SER A 498 32.68 -12.54 2.96
N GLY A 499 31.85 -13.53 3.23
CA GLY A 499 32.27 -14.94 3.35
C GLY A 499 31.67 -15.67 4.55
N ASP A 500 31.28 -14.97 5.62
CA ASP A 500 30.73 -15.61 6.83
C ASP A 500 29.50 -16.47 6.53
N SER A 501 28.56 -15.93 5.74
CA SER A 501 27.36 -16.65 5.30
C SER A 501 27.66 -17.90 4.45
N THR A 502 28.77 -17.90 3.68
CA THR A 502 29.15 -19.04 2.82
C THR A 502 29.67 -20.25 3.59
N ARG A 503 29.98 -20.08 4.89
CA ARG A 503 30.43 -21.18 5.77
C ARG A 503 29.27 -21.98 6.37
N TRP A 504 28.04 -21.50 6.21
CA TRP A 504 26.83 -22.15 6.72
C TRP A 504 26.24 -23.09 5.67
N ALA A 505 25.75 -24.24 6.13
CA ALA A 505 25.12 -25.27 5.32
C ALA A 505 23.70 -25.55 5.81
N ILE A 506 22.81 -25.88 4.87
CA ILE A 506 21.42 -26.28 5.13
C ILE A 506 21.38 -27.75 5.57
N ASP A 507 20.55 -28.04 6.57
CA ASP A 507 20.08 -29.37 6.93
C ASP A 507 18.54 -29.39 6.86
N GLY A 508 17.96 -30.38 6.18
CA GLY A 508 16.51 -30.45 5.90
C GLY A 508 16.06 -29.78 4.58
N LYS A 509 14.86 -30.15 4.11
CA LYS A 509 14.32 -29.74 2.79
C LYS A 509 13.48 -28.45 2.83
N SER A 510 13.10 -28.00 4.01
CA SER A 510 12.15 -26.90 4.21
C SER A 510 12.85 -25.53 4.34
N ILE A 511 14.16 -25.45 4.08
CA ILE A 511 14.92 -24.21 3.82
C ILE A 511 15.20 -24.16 2.31
N THR A 512 14.78 -23.08 1.66
CA THR A 512 14.92 -22.89 0.20
C THR A 512 16.08 -21.97 -0.18
N HIS A 513 16.55 -21.13 0.75
CA HIS A 513 17.65 -20.20 0.54
C HIS A 513 18.42 -19.93 1.82
N ILE A 514 19.74 -19.76 1.71
CA ILE A 514 20.59 -19.11 2.69
C ILE A 514 21.47 -18.07 1.98
N GLY A 515 21.70 -16.92 2.60
CA GLY A 515 22.43 -15.81 1.99
C GLY A 515 22.79 -14.71 2.99
N GLY A 516 23.40 -13.63 2.50
CA GLY A 516 23.61 -12.41 3.30
C GLY A 516 22.31 -11.60 3.38
N GLY A 517 21.87 -11.27 4.58
CA GLY A 517 20.71 -10.41 4.84
C GLY A 517 21.12 -9.00 5.27
N SER A 518 20.29 -8.01 4.99
CA SER A 518 20.46 -6.60 5.39
C SER A 518 19.76 -6.24 6.71
N VAL A 519 19.06 -7.20 7.34
CA VAL A 519 18.41 -7.03 8.65
C VAL A 519 19.37 -7.56 9.71
N ALA A 520 20.11 -6.65 10.34
CA ALA A 520 21.16 -6.96 11.30
C ALA A 520 20.75 -6.63 12.75
N ARG A 521 21.35 -7.31 13.74
CA ARG A 521 21.25 -6.97 15.16
C ARG A 521 22.36 -5.99 15.54
N ASN A 522 23.58 -6.28 15.13
CA ASN A 522 24.71 -5.35 15.18
C ASN A 522 25.25 -5.13 13.75
N GLY A 523 25.94 -4.02 13.50
CA GLY A 523 26.49 -3.73 12.17
C GLY A 523 25.43 -3.50 11.08
N ASN A 524 25.60 -4.18 9.94
CA ASN A 524 24.85 -4.05 8.69
C ASN A 524 24.48 -5.39 8.01
N GLY A 525 24.99 -6.53 8.50
CA GLY A 525 24.84 -7.86 7.91
C GLY A 525 24.18 -8.88 8.83
N SER A 526 23.68 -9.96 8.24
CA SER A 526 23.19 -11.16 8.93
C SER A 526 23.19 -12.36 7.99
N LEU A 527 22.93 -13.56 8.49
CA LEU A 527 22.55 -14.70 7.66
C LEU A 527 21.04 -14.71 7.44
N GLN A 528 20.58 -14.42 6.21
CA GLN A 528 19.20 -14.66 5.81
C GLN A 528 18.96 -16.15 5.53
N ILE A 529 17.81 -16.64 5.98
CA ILE A 529 17.36 -18.02 5.89
C ILE A 529 15.89 -18.00 5.45
N SER A 530 15.60 -18.47 4.24
CA SER A 530 14.21 -18.56 3.76
C SER A 530 13.67 -19.97 3.98
N LEU A 531 12.62 -20.08 4.78
CA LEU A 531 11.87 -21.30 5.06
C LEU A 531 10.66 -21.41 4.14
N ALA A 532 10.36 -22.61 3.65
CA ALA A 532 9.13 -22.91 2.92
C ALA A 532 8.66 -24.35 3.12
N ARG A 533 7.35 -24.55 3.16
CA ARG A 533 6.66 -25.84 3.36
C ARG A 533 7.00 -26.56 4.67
N LEU A 534 7.27 -25.80 5.73
CA LEU A 534 7.57 -26.37 7.05
C LEU A 534 6.31 -27.04 7.63
N GLN A 535 6.38 -28.34 7.90
CA GLN A 535 5.34 -29.11 8.59
C GLN A 535 5.61 -29.21 10.10
N GLN A 536 4.61 -29.59 10.90
CA GLN A 536 4.74 -29.63 12.36
C GLN A 536 5.90 -30.49 12.89
N ASN A 537 6.30 -31.52 12.15
CA ASN A 537 7.41 -32.43 12.50
C ASN A 537 8.75 -32.10 11.80
N ASP A 538 8.78 -31.08 10.94
CA ASP A 538 10.02 -30.66 10.28
C ASP A 538 10.91 -29.89 11.28
N THR A 539 12.20 -30.22 11.30
CA THR A 539 13.22 -29.53 12.11
C THR A 539 14.47 -29.16 11.30
N PRO A 540 14.31 -28.43 10.16
CA PRO A 540 15.45 -28.00 9.36
C PRO A 540 16.31 -27.01 10.16
N GLY A 541 17.56 -26.87 9.76
CA GLY A 541 18.45 -25.93 10.41
C GLY A 541 19.59 -25.47 9.52
N VAL A 542 20.27 -24.44 9.99
CA VAL A 542 21.53 -23.97 9.40
C VAL A 542 22.68 -24.30 10.35
N PHE A 543 23.78 -24.78 9.79
CA PHE A 543 24.92 -25.27 10.58
C PHE A 543 26.25 -24.80 9.99
N VAL A 544 27.20 -24.48 10.86
CA VAL A 544 28.60 -24.19 10.51
C VAL A 544 29.52 -25.23 11.13
N ASN A 545 30.50 -25.70 10.36
CA ASN A 545 31.61 -26.51 10.89
C ASN A 545 32.55 -25.58 11.66
N VAL A 546 32.79 -25.89 12.93
CA VAL A 546 33.67 -25.11 13.81
C VAL A 546 35.06 -25.76 13.90
N SER A 547 36.10 -24.96 13.75
CA SER A 547 37.50 -25.36 13.85
C SER A 547 38.32 -24.26 14.52
N GLY A 548 39.28 -24.63 15.36
CA GLY A 548 40.01 -23.68 16.22
C GLY A 548 39.31 -23.50 17.56
N SER A 549 38.75 -22.31 17.82
CA SER A 549 37.85 -22.12 18.96
C SER A 549 36.62 -23.01 18.76
N THR A 550 36.30 -23.85 19.74
CA THR A 550 35.10 -24.69 19.75
C THR A 550 34.51 -24.67 21.16
N PRO A 551 33.17 -24.59 21.30
CA PRO A 551 32.54 -24.55 22.61
C PRO A 551 32.77 -25.85 23.38
N ARG A 552 32.99 -25.72 24.69
CA ARG A 552 33.36 -26.79 25.62
C ARG A 552 32.27 -27.02 26.67
N ALA A 553 32.37 -28.12 27.42
CA ALA A 553 31.53 -28.37 28.59
C ALA A 553 31.45 -27.15 29.52
N GLY A 554 30.25 -26.77 29.92
CA GLY A 554 29.97 -25.59 30.75
C GLY A 554 29.85 -24.27 30.00
N GLN A 555 30.29 -24.17 28.74
CA GLN A 555 30.16 -22.94 27.95
C GLN A 555 28.76 -22.79 27.34
N SER A 556 28.32 -21.55 27.15
CA SER A 556 27.07 -21.23 26.49
C SER A 556 27.28 -20.87 25.03
N VAL A 557 26.64 -21.60 24.13
CA VAL A 557 26.52 -21.22 22.71
C VAL A 557 25.26 -20.36 22.55
N ALA A 558 25.35 -19.23 21.86
CA ALA A 558 24.22 -18.34 21.65
C ALA A 558 24.25 -17.70 20.25
N GLY A 559 23.08 -17.27 19.80
CA GLY A 559 22.88 -16.38 18.66
C GLY A 559 21.51 -15.71 18.75
N TYR A 560 21.29 -14.71 17.90
CA TYR A 560 20.08 -13.92 17.91
C TYR A 560 19.33 -14.12 16.60
N ILE A 561 18.01 -14.29 16.70
CA ILE A 561 17.17 -14.63 15.56
C ILE A 561 16.05 -13.62 15.38
N ASN A 562 16.03 -12.91 14.26
CA ASN A 562 14.92 -12.06 13.85
C ASN A 562 14.00 -12.83 12.91
N LEU A 563 12.75 -13.00 13.33
CA LEU A 563 11.70 -13.53 12.48
C LEU A 563 11.00 -12.35 11.78
N THR A 564 10.89 -12.36 10.46
CA THR A 564 10.22 -11.27 9.73
C THR A 564 8.78 -11.05 10.21
N SER A 565 8.35 -9.79 10.25
CA SER A 565 7.10 -9.35 10.86
C SER A 565 5.82 -9.84 10.16
N ASN A 566 5.95 -10.39 8.96
CA ASN A 566 4.89 -11.02 8.17
C ASN A 566 4.84 -12.56 8.35
N ALA A 567 5.77 -13.14 9.11
CA ALA A 567 5.90 -14.58 9.22
C ALA A 567 4.95 -15.21 10.25
N VAL A 568 4.64 -16.47 9.96
CA VAL A 568 4.02 -17.49 10.80
C VAL A 568 4.66 -17.66 12.19
N SER A 569 3.95 -18.30 13.12
CA SER A 569 4.52 -18.74 14.40
C SER A 569 5.65 -19.75 14.16
N LEU A 570 6.88 -19.35 14.47
CA LEU A 570 8.07 -20.20 14.43
C LEU A 570 8.74 -20.25 15.80
N SER A 571 9.48 -21.32 16.03
CA SER A 571 10.37 -21.48 17.18
C SER A 571 11.76 -21.91 16.70
N ALA A 572 12.79 -21.68 17.52
CA ALA A 572 14.15 -22.09 17.22
C ALA A 572 14.90 -22.61 18.44
N ARG A 573 15.94 -23.43 18.21
CA ARG A 573 16.87 -23.91 19.26
C ARG A 573 18.30 -24.00 18.73
N VAL A 574 19.27 -23.83 19.61
CA VAL A 574 20.69 -24.13 19.33
C VAL A 574 20.89 -25.65 19.29
N VAL A 575 21.73 -26.11 18.37
CA VAL A 575 22.19 -27.50 18.27
C VAL A 575 23.72 -27.51 18.14
N VAL A 576 24.37 -28.37 18.92
CA VAL A 576 25.82 -28.60 18.88
C VAL A 576 26.08 -30.08 18.62
N THR A 577 26.87 -30.40 17.60
CA THR A 577 27.28 -31.77 17.30
C THR A 577 28.72 -31.98 17.75
N ASP A 578 29.00 -33.02 18.54
CA ASP A 578 30.37 -33.40 18.93
C ASP A 578 31.07 -34.27 17.87
N GLN A 579 32.37 -34.55 18.09
CA GLN A 579 33.19 -35.39 17.21
C GLN A 579 32.68 -36.82 16.99
N SER A 580 31.78 -37.34 17.84
CA SER A 580 31.14 -38.65 17.64
C SER A 580 29.89 -38.59 16.74
N GLY A 581 29.50 -37.39 16.30
CA GLY A 581 28.27 -37.14 15.56
C GLY A 581 27.04 -37.00 16.47
N LYS A 582 27.19 -37.08 17.80
CA LYS A 582 26.07 -36.91 18.74
C LYS A 582 25.67 -35.43 18.81
N GLN A 583 24.38 -35.18 18.62
CA GLN A 583 23.78 -33.86 18.78
C GLN A 583 23.36 -33.61 20.24
N HIS A 584 23.62 -32.40 20.70
CA HIS A 584 23.20 -31.84 21.99
C HIS A 584 22.38 -30.60 21.67
N MET A 585 21.17 -30.50 22.22
CA MET A 585 20.16 -29.52 21.80
C MET A 585 19.71 -28.66 22.98
N GLY A 586 19.55 -27.37 22.75
CA GLY A 586 18.96 -26.45 23.71
C GLY A 586 17.44 -26.47 23.73
N GLU A 587 16.89 -25.68 24.65
CA GLU A 587 15.45 -25.41 24.76
C GLU A 587 14.89 -24.75 23.50
N VAL A 588 13.61 -24.98 23.25
CA VAL A 588 12.88 -24.41 22.12
C VAL A 588 12.37 -23.01 22.52
N VAL A 589 12.87 -21.99 21.82
CA VAL A 589 12.50 -20.58 22.02
C VAL A 589 11.47 -20.18 20.95
N ALA A 590 10.28 -19.77 21.37
CA ALA A 590 9.29 -19.18 20.47
C ALA A 590 9.79 -17.82 19.95
N LEU A 591 9.82 -17.66 18.63
CA LEU A 591 10.29 -16.44 17.99
C LEU A 591 9.17 -15.40 17.94
N THR A 592 9.45 -14.18 18.40
CA THR A 592 8.55 -13.04 18.25
C THR A 592 8.84 -12.34 16.91
N PRO A 593 7.86 -12.24 15.98
CA PRO A 593 8.04 -11.50 14.72
C PRO A 593 8.42 -10.04 14.94
N GLY A 594 9.36 -9.54 14.13
CA GLY A 594 9.88 -8.17 14.19
C GLY A 594 10.85 -7.89 15.34
N LYS A 595 11.25 -8.91 16.14
CA LYS A 595 12.21 -8.78 17.24
C LYS A 595 13.39 -9.73 17.08
N TRP A 596 14.54 -9.34 17.61
CA TRP A 596 15.69 -10.23 17.80
C TRP A 596 15.47 -11.10 19.04
N ASN A 597 15.48 -12.43 18.87
CA ASN A 597 15.18 -13.39 19.92
C ASN A 597 16.45 -14.10 20.41
N ARG A 598 16.68 -14.08 21.73
CA ARG A 598 17.68 -14.85 22.50
C ARG A 598 17.57 -16.35 22.31
N VAL A 599 18.38 -16.99 21.45
CA VAL A 599 18.45 -18.47 21.40
C VAL A 599 19.82 -18.94 21.88
N ALA A 600 19.86 -19.73 22.96
CA ALA A 600 21.09 -20.14 23.62
C ALA A 600 21.01 -21.55 24.22
N PHE A 601 22.17 -22.18 24.40
CA PHE A 601 22.33 -23.51 25.00
C PHE A 601 23.67 -23.62 25.74
N THR A 602 23.64 -23.97 27.02
CA THR A 602 24.84 -24.27 27.81
C THR A 602 25.17 -25.76 27.70
N LEU A 603 26.38 -26.07 27.24
CA LEU A 603 26.84 -27.45 27.08
C LEU A 603 26.94 -28.14 28.44
N PRO A 604 26.39 -29.36 28.60
CA PRO A 604 26.42 -30.05 29.88
C PRO A 604 27.85 -30.44 30.27
N SER A 605 28.10 -30.63 31.57
CA SER A 605 29.40 -31.10 32.08
C SER A 605 29.81 -32.50 31.54
N SER A 606 28.85 -33.28 31.04
CA SER A 606 29.05 -34.56 30.37
C SER A 606 29.46 -34.44 28.88
N PHE A 607 29.61 -33.23 28.34
CA PHE A 607 30.11 -32.97 26.99
C PHE A 607 31.63 -33.23 26.92
N SER A 608 32.01 -34.49 26.69
CA SER A 608 33.40 -34.96 26.75
C SER A 608 34.23 -34.77 25.46
N GLY A 609 33.70 -34.08 24.45
CA GLY A 609 34.35 -33.86 23.16
C GLY A 609 34.63 -32.40 22.84
N GLN A 610 35.19 -32.16 21.66
CA GLN A 610 35.10 -30.85 21.01
C GLN A 610 33.83 -30.80 20.16
N ALA A 611 33.18 -29.64 20.09
CA ALA A 611 32.14 -29.41 19.09
C ALA A 611 32.76 -29.45 17.68
N GLN A 612 32.08 -30.15 16.76
CA GLN A 612 32.40 -30.21 15.34
C GLN A 612 31.48 -29.29 14.52
N ARG A 613 30.19 -29.21 14.90
CA ARG A 613 29.19 -28.32 14.29
C ARG A 613 28.44 -27.53 15.36
N VAL A 614 28.13 -26.28 15.03
CA VAL A 614 27.15 -25.44 15.73
C VAL A 614 26.07 -25.07 14.73
N GLY A 615 24.81 -25.01 15.15
CA GLY A 615 23.71 -24.61 14.29
C GLY A 615 22.44 -24.22 15.03
N PHE A 616 21.46 -23.79 14.26
CA PHE A 616 20.13 -23.39 14.74
C PHE A 616 19.08 -24.18 13.97
N GLN A 617 18.23 -24.90 14.68
CA GLN A 617 17.07 -25.60 14.11
C GLN A 617 15.80 -24.78 14.32
N PHE A 618 14.91 -24.83 13.32
CA PHE A 618 13.61 -24.17 13.32
C PHE A 618 12.49 -25.21 13.41
N SER A 619 11.39 -24.87 14.07
CA SER A 619 10.18 -25.70 14.14
C SER A 619 8.92 -24.84 14.17
N SER A 620 7.77 -25.46 13.88
CA SER A 620 6.47 -24.80 13.89
C SER A 620 5.46 -25.58 14.73
N PRO A 621 4.64 -24.92 15.56
CA PRO A 621 3.51 -25.57 16.23
C PRO A 621 2.36 -25.90 15.26
N GLY A 622 2.30 -25.24 14.09
CA GLY A 622 1.23 -25.41 13.09
C GLY A 622 1.71 -26.00 11.77
N ASP A 623 0.78 -26.60 11.02
CA ASP A 623 1.06 -27.23 9.74
C ASP A 623 1.21 -26.24 8.57
N ASN A 624 2.06 -26.60 7.62
CA ASN A 624 2.16 -26.02 6.27
C ASN A 624 2.44 -24.51 6.22
N ILE A 625 3.56 -24.09 6.82
CA ILE A 625 4.10 -22.75 6.58
C ILE A 625 4.46 -22.60 5.10
N THR A 626 3.81 -21.66 4.41
CA THR A 626 4.01 -21.44 2.96
C THR A 626 5.26 -20.61 2.65
N GLY A 627 5.75 -19.81 3.59
CA GLY A 627 6.98 -19.04 3.49
C GLY A 627 7.30 -18.27 4.78
N ALA A 628 8.58 -18.13 5.13
CA ALA A 628 9.06 -17.25 6.19
C ALA A 628 10.54 -16.90 5.99
N ASP A 629 10.90 -15.62 6.09
CA ASP A 629 12.30 -15.21 6.16
C ASP A 629 12.73 -15.02 7.61
N VAL A 630 13.92 -15.53 7.93
CA VAL A 630 14.54 -15.48 9.25
C VAL A 630 15.98 -14.99 9.11
N TYR A 631 16.40 -14.09 9.98
CA TYR A 631 17.76 -13.58 10.04
C TYR A 631 18.46 -14.08 11.30
N LEU A 632 19.65 -14.65 11.14
CA LEU A 632 20.52 -15.10 12.23
C LEU A 632 21.74 -14.17 12.33
N ASP A 633 22.06 -13.74 13.54
CA ASP A 633 23.16 -12.81 13.80
C ASP A 633 23.82 -13.05 15.18
N ASP A 634 24.99 -12.44 15.40
CA ASP A 634 25.70 -12.31 16.67
C ASP A 634 26.01 -13.67 17.35
N VAL A 635 26.40 -14.66 16.54
CA VAL A 635 26.59 -16.06 16.95
C VAL A 635 27.98 -16.26 17.58
N GLY A 636 28.02 -16.80 18.80
CA GLY A 636 29.28 -17.03 19.53
C GLY A 636 29.13 -17.95 20.73
N TRP A 637 30.19 -18.06 21.53
CA TRP A 637 30.19 -18.86 22.76
C TRP A 637 31.15 -18.34 23.84
N ASN A 638 30.75 -18.50 25.10
CA ASN A 638 31.53 -18.10 26.29
C ASN A 638 31.54 -19.18 27.38
#